data_AF-A0A1V4Y958-F1
#
_entry.id   AF-A0A1V4Y958-F1
#
_cell.length_a   1.000
_cell.length_b   1.000
_cell.length_c   1.000
_cell.angle_alpha   90.00
_cell.angle_beta   90.00
_cell.angle_gamma   90.00
#
_symmetry.space_group_name_H-M   'P 1'
#
loop_
_entity.id
_entity.type
_entity.pdbx_description
1 polymer ?
#
loop_
_entity_poly.entity_id
_entity_poly.type
_entity_poly.pdbx_seq_one_letter_code
_entity_poly.pdbx_strand_id
1 'polypeptide(L)'
;MFKVNEMMARSLIKLLCLFTVLLLMAGSSQALTGAGGGEWNYSSTLYVQDNSGVDLSGYQINILLDSSNFDFTKADPQGKDIRFESAGKQLSHWTESWDQAAATASIWVKVPSIKAKSESEIKMYYGNPLAEDVSNGASTFELFDDFGNSRLEFTKWESQTNGGGQLGFSSGACNLIVPVKHPNGFSVIKSKKDFPINSSLVVKRKKVSTGEDTRGPVLQQGFVDPQSETKNWILMQTEQNNEAFVTWTMKNNKANLRYNPWDLSDVNVQNNVWYISETAWYQEGEETNKVAWFKNGVRDPRMDVVSTEEKPYVPGTKMKVFLKSNTYVEGSPNTGYMSMDYLFVRKYTSQEPTVSFSAIQTEEQPAEIIEEVRIPELVLPEGKVLSIRYFDVEDYDDTILSRFNATGVNMVFLRTTGDSIWKSERFIKTAHENDIKVYAMLFIPEGTNATSGKDQLLSTVTAILDYNTKSLSDFDGIDITLDPCTEDTEQACQDNMLLLEEVRRTTTDRIPLAVDIPASYDMADFTKFSDNVDLFVFLAYDAEDQLDSTNAVADALAPKMGEARGADSKAMIDLMVSHLPAENATTSELVGSLYDYYSNDPAFTGIVMTLESDHSQMISITEEGSAQEEPESKGIPGFGFLSVVLGFVLVSHLKKAKR
;
A
#
# COMPACT_ATOMS: atom_id res chain seq x y z
N MET A 1 -55.19 -19.25 42.06
CA MET A 1 -54.47 -20.04 41.03
C MET A 1 -54.75 -19.59 39.59
N PHE A 2 -55.95 -19.11 39.24
CA PHE A 2 -56.28 -18.69 37.85
C PHE A 2 -55.57 -17.43 37.33
N LYS A 3 -55.27 -16.44 38.18
CA LYS A 3 -54.63 -15.16 37.76
C LYS A 3 -53.14 -15.25 37.38
N VAL A 4 -52.45 -16.30 37.82
CA VAL A 4 -50.99 -16.48 37.56
C VAL A 4 -50.76 -17.09 36.17
N ASN A 5 -51.69 -17.92 35.67
CA ASN A 5 -51.57 -18.55 34.35
C ASN A 5 -51.79 -17.58 33.18
N GLU A 6 -52.70 -16.61 33.28
CA GLU A 6 -52.89 -15.61 32.22
C GLU A 6 -51.68 -14.67 32.08
N MET A 7 -50.99 -14.39 33.19
CA MET A 7 -49.85 -13.49 33.20
C MET A 7 -48.60 -14.16 32.61
N MET A 8 -48.38 -15.46 32.88
CA MET A 8 -47.32 -16.25 32.22
C MET A 8 -47.60 -16.47 30.73
N ALA A 9 -48.85 -16.72 30.33
CA ALA A 9 -49.20 -16.90 28.91
C ALA A 9 -48.97 -15.62 28.08
N ARG A 10 -49.30 -14.44 28.63
CA ARG A 10 -49.02 -13.15 27.97
C ARG A 10 -47.52 -12.82 27.93
N SER A 11 -46.74 -13.27 28.90
CA SER A 11 -45.28 -13.11 28.90
C SER A 11 -44.59 -14.05 27.93
N LEU A 12 -45.09 -15.29 27.76
CA LEU A 12 -44.58 -16.24 26.76
C LEU A 12 -44.90 -15.80 25.32
N ILE A 13 -46.09 -15.25 25.06
CA ILE A 13 -46.46 -14.75 23.72
C ILE A 13 -45.61 -13.53 23.34
N LYS A 14 -45.33 -12.63 24.30
CA LYS A 14 -44.40 -11.51 24.08
C LYS A 14 -42.98 -11.96 23.84
N LEU A 15 -42.51 -13.00 24.56
CA LEU A 15 -41.17 -13.56 24.36
C LEU A 15 -41.04 -14.30 23.02
N LEU A 16 -42.11 -14.98 22.57
CA LEU A 16 -42.15 -15.69 21.27
C LEU A 16 -42.25 -14.72 20.08
N CYS A 17 -42.96 -13.60 20.23
CA CYS A 17 -42.98 -12.50 19.26
C CYS A 17 -41.65 -11.74 19.23
N LEU A 18 -40.97 -11.55 20.37
CA LEU A 18 -39.64 -10.94 20.41
C LEU A 18 -38.58 -11.84 19.75
N PHE A 19 -38.69 -13.17 19.89
CA PHE A 19 -37.79 -14.14 19.26
C PHE A 19 -38.04 -14.30 17.75
N THR A 20 -39.28 -14.13 17.27
CA THR A 20 -39.59 -14.13 15.82
C THR A 20 -39.22 -12.81 15.14
N VAL A 21 -39.27 -11.68 15.86
CA VAL A 21 -38.75 -10.39 15.37
C VAL A 21 -37.22 -10.36 15.37
N LEU A 22 -36.54 -11.00 16.34
CA LEU A 22 -35.08 -11.15 16.31
C LEU A 22 -34.57 -12.12 15.22
N LEU A 23 -35.36 -13.14 14.84
CA LEU A 23 -35.00 -14.05 13.74
C LEU A 23 -35.26 -13.46 12.34
N LEU A 24 -36.01 -12.37 12.23
CA LEU A 24 -36.22 -11.64 10.97
C LEU A 24 -35.16 -10.55 10.71
N MET A 25 -34.24 -10.30 11.66
CA MET A 25 -33.14 -9.33 11.53
C MET A 25 -31.76 -10.01 11.38
N ALA A 26 -31.71 -11.34 11.31
CA ALA A 26 -30.48 -12.11 11.06
C ALA A 26 -30.38 -12.47 9.57
N GLY A 27 -30.25 -11.44 8.75
CA GLY A 27 -30.09 -11.53 7.30
C GLY A 27 -29.65 -10.17 6.80
N SER A 28 -28.57 -9.62 7.37
CA SER A 28 -27.89 -8.48 6.79
C SER A 28 -27.30 -8.95 5.46
N SER A 29 -28.04 -8.78 4.37
CA SER A 29 -27.50 -8.75 3.02
C SER A 29 -26.44 -7.66 3.04
N GLN A 30 -25.16 -8.05 3.05
CA GLN A 30 -24.09 -7.05 2.92
C GLN A 30 -24.26 -6.40 1.56
N ALA A 31 -24.47 -5.08 1.55
CA ALA A 31 -24.51 -4.34 0.30
C ALA A 31 -23.15 -4.49 -0.41
N LEU A 32 -23.19 -4.66 -1.73
CA LEU A 32 -21.97 -4.68 -2.53
C LEU A 32 -21.31 -3.29 -2.43
N THR A 33 -20.01 -3.26 -2.14
CA THR A 33 -19.26 -2.02 -1.91
C THR A 33 -19.17 -1.17 -3.18
N GLY A 34 -19.09 0.15 -2.99
CA GLY A 34 -18.99 1.10 -4.10
C GLY A 34 -20.18 1.03 -5.06
N ALA A 35 -21.38 0.64 -4.61
CA ALA A 35 -22.57 0.59 -5.46
C ALA A 35 -23.14 1.98 -5.83
N GLY A 36 -22.64 3.06 -5.19
CA GLY A 36 -23.06 4.44 -5.47
C GLY A 36 -24.56 4.72 -5.27
N GLY A 37 -25.25 3.87 -4.48
CA GLY A 37 -26.71 3.95 -4.27
C GLY A 37 -27.57 3.42 -5.42
N GLY A 38 -26.96 2.84 -6.47
CA GLY A 38 -27.67 2.23 -7.61
C GLY A 38 -27.93 0.73 -7.46
N GLU A 39 -28.87 0.22 -8.27
CA GLU A 39 -29.22 -1.21 -8.33
C GLU A 39 -28.35 -1.97 -9.34
N TRP A 40 -28.13 -3.25 -9.05
CA TRP A 40 -27.46 -4.18 -9.95
C TRP A 40 -28.48 -4.79 -10.91
N ASN A 41 -28.57 -4.24 -12.12
CA ASN A 41 -29.58 -4.67 -13.10
C ASN A 41 -29.40 -6.12 -13.56
N TYR A 42 -28.18 -6.65 -13.48
CA TYR A 42 -27.86 -7.98 -13.96
C TYR A 42 -26.96 -8.73 -12.98
N SER A 43 -27.15 -10.05 -12.95
CA SER A 43 -26.21 -10.96 -12.32
C SER A 43 -25.98 -12.19 -13.19
N SER A 44 -24.86 -12.88 -12.98
CA SER A 44 -24.53 -14.13 -13.64
C SER A 44 -23.86 -15.06 -12.66
N THR A 45 -24.32 -16.31 -12.62
CA THR A 45 -23.75 -17.34 -11.75
C THR A 45 -22.61 -18.05 -12.45
N LEU A 46 -21.50 -18.15 -11.74
CA LEU A 46 -20.26 -18.82 -12.10
C LEU A 46 -20.03 -19.99 -11.15
N TYR A 47 -19.45 -21.05 -11.69
CA TYR A 47 -19.10 -22.24 -10.94
C TYR A 47 -17.61 -22.49 -11.02
N VAL A 48 -16.97 -22.60 -9.85
CA VAL A 48 -15.54 -22.85 -9.70
C VAL A 48 -15.35 -24.27 -9.22
N GLN A 49 -14.88 -25.13 -10.12
CA GLN A 49 -14.59 -26.53 -9.83
C GLN A 49 -13.13 -26.69 -9.38
N ASP A 50 -12.92 -27.24 -8.18
CA ASP A 50 -11.58 -27.68 -7.77
C ASP A 50 -11.15 -28.93 -8.57
N ASN A 51 -9.91 -28.88 -9.07
CA ASN A 51 -9.26 -29.99 -9.77
C ASN A 51 -8.05 -30.55 -9.01
N SER A 52 -7.64 -29.90 -7.92
CA SER A 52 -6.43 -30.25 -7.17
C SER A 52 -6.64 -31.37 -6.15
N GLY A 53 -7.87 -31.52 -5.66
CA GLY A 53 -8.22 -32.50 -4.64
C GLY A 53 -7.82 -32.09 -3.22
N VAL A 54 -7.46 -30.82 -3.00
CA VAL A 54 -7.17 -30.23 -1.68
C VAL A 54 -8.04 -28.98 -1.46
N ASP A 55 -8.33 -28.66 -0.19
CA ASP A 55 -9.04 -27.43 0.15
C ASP A 55 -8.15 -26.22 -0.16
N LEU A 56 -8.63 -25.31 -1.00
CA LEU A 56 -7.93 -24.07 -1.34
C LEU A 56 -8.56 -22.91 -0.57
N SER A 57 -7.75 -22.08 0.09
CA SER A 57 -8.23 -20.92 0.84
C SER A 57 -7.60 -19.63 0.36
N GLY A 58 -8.39 -18.57 0.22
CA GLY A 58 -7.95 -17.27 -0.31
C GLY A 58 -7.24 -17.41 -1.65
N TYR A 59 -7.80 -18.22 -2.55
CA TYR A 59 -7.18 -18.60 -3.82
C TYR A 59 -7.61 -17.65 -4.93
N GLN A 60 -6.67 -17.19 -5.76
CA GLN A 60 -6.96 -16.28 -6.87
C GLN A 60 -7.25 -17.07 -8.15
N ILE A 61 -8.43 -16.87 -8.72
CA ILE A 61 -8.84 -17.46 -10.01
C ILE A 61 -8.95 -16.36 -11.07
N ASN A 62 -8.66 -16.69 -12.33
CA ASN A 62 -8.91 -15.78 -13.45
C ASN A 62 -10.24 -16.13 -14.12
N ILE A 63 -11.10 -15.12 -14.26
CA ILE A 63 -12.37 -15.19 -14.97
C ILE A 63 -12.18 -14.50 -16.31
N LEU A 64 -12.31 -15.28 -17.39
CA LEU A 64 -12.22 -14.80 -18.76
C LEU A 64 -13.63 -14.58 -19.31
N LEU A 65 -13.94 -13.33 -19.65
CA LEU A 65 -15.19 -12.95 -20.27
C LEU A 65 -14.99 -12.75 -21.77
N ASP A 66 -15.94 -13.25 -22.56
CA ASP A 66 -16.02 -12.99 -23.99
C ASP A 66 -17.49 -12.94 -24.47
N SER A 67 -17.70 -12.55 -25.72
CA SER A 67 -19.05 -12.46 -26.32
C SER A 67 -19.89 -13.74 -26.27
N SER A 68 -19.29 -14.91 -25.99
CA SER A 68 -20.02 -16.18 -25.85
C SER A 68 -20.56 -16.40 -24.44
N ASN A 69 -20.04 -15.70 -23.42
CA ASN A 69 -20.40 -15.88 -22.02
C ASN A 69 -20.84 -14.58 -21.29
N PHE A 70 -20.61 -13.41 -21.88
CA PHE A 70 -20.91 -12.11 -21.28
C PHE A 70 -21.36 -11.08 -22.32
N ASP A 71 -22.37 -10.27 -21.96
CA ASP A 71 -22.86 -9.17 -22.78
C ASP A 71 -22.25 -7.84 -22.31
N PHE A 72 -21.19 -7.42 -22.99
CA PHE A 72 -20.45 -6.19 -22.69
C PHE A 72 -21.27 -4.91 -22.86
N THR A 73 -22.46 -4.95 -23.46
CA THR A 73 -23.35 -3.78 -23.56
C THR A 73 -24.13 -3.50 -22.29
N LYS A 74 -24.15 -4.47 -21.36
CA LYS A 74 -24.88 -4.42 -20.09
C LYS A 74 -24.06 -3.95 -18.89
N ALA A 75 -22.77 -3.71 -19.09
CA ALA A 75 -21.85 -3.22 -18.06
C ALA A 75 -21.25 -1.88 -18.48
N ASP A 76 -20.61 -1.20 -17.53
CA ASP A 76 -19.86 0.02 -17.78
C ASP A 76 -18.81 -0.21 -18.89
N PRO A 77 -18.56 0.77 -19.79
CA PRO A 77 -17.57 0.63 -20.86
C PRO A 77 -16.15 0.28 -20.41
N GLN A 78 -15.79 0.57 -19.16
CA GLN A 78 -14.52 0.23 -18.54
C GLN A 78 -14.64 -0.90 -17.50
N GLY A 79 -15.82 -1.48 -17.31
CA GLY A 79 -16.06 -2.60 -16.38
C GLY A 79 -15.97 -2.21 -14.90
N LYS A 80 -16.17 -0.94 -14.56
CA LYS A 80 -16.10 -0.44 -13.17
C LYS A 80 -17.20 -1.01 -12.28
N ASP A 81 -18.31 -1.33 -12.89
CA ASP A 81 -19.49 -1.92 -12.27
C ASP A 81 -19.43 -3.45 -12.24
N ILE A 82 -18.26 -4.06 -12.09
CA ILE A 82 -18.20 -5.52 -11.87
C ILE A 82 -18.06 -5.80 -10.37
N ARG A 83 -18.89 -6.71 -9.84
CA ARG A 83 -18.75 -7.23 -8.47
C ARG A 83 -18.85 -8.74 -8.45
N PHE A 84 -18.15 -9.35 -7.50
CA PHE A 84 -18.23 -10.78 -7.24
C PHE A 84 -18.66 -11.02 -5.80
N GLU A 85 -19.52 -12.01 -5.59
CA GLU A 85 -20.03 -12.41 -4.29
C GLU A 85 -19.99 -13.93 -4.17
N SER A 86 -19.68 -14.44 -2.99
CA SER A 86 -19.91 -15.84 -2.65
C SER A 86 -20.44 -15.93 -1.22
N ALA A 87 -21.53 -16.69 -1.05
CA ALA A 87 -22.19 -16.91 0.24
C ALA A 87 -22.53 -15.61 1.00
N GLY A 88 -23.00 -14.57 0.29
CA GLY A 88 -23.40 -13.28 0.87
C GLY A 88 -22.24 -12.34 1.20
N LYS A 89 -20.99 -12.70 0.83
CA LYS A 89 -19.82 -11.85 1.04
C LYS A 89 -19.22 -11.43 -0.29
N GLN A 90 -18.98 -10.13 -0.45
CA GLN A 90 -18.25 -9.61 -1.61
C GLN A 90 -16.80 -10.10 -1.63
N LEU A 91 -16.31 -10.42 -2.82
CA LEU A 91 -14.96 -10.88 -3.07
C LEU A 91 -14.08 -9.75 -3.62
N SER A 92 -12.84 -9.68 -3.15
CA SER A 92 -11.80 -8.85 -3.77
C SER A 92 -11.55 -9.33 -5.20
N HIS A 93 -11.42 -8.39 -6.12
CA HIS A 93 -11.08 -8.66 -7.50
C HIS A 93 -10.14 -7.60 -8.06
N TRP A 94 -9.51 -7.93 -9.18
CA TRP A 94 -8.71 -7.01 -9.96
C TRP A 94 -8.91 -7.25 -11.45
N THR A 95 -9.30 -6.20 -12.17
CA THR A 95 -9.51 -6.20 -13.61
C THR A 95 -8.16 -6.02 -14.31
N GLU A 96 -7.63 -7.10 -14.87
CA GLU A 96 -6.36 -7.09 -15.60
C GLU A 96 -6.49 -6.42 -16.98
N SER A 97 -7.63 -6.66 -17.64
CA SER A 97 -7.97 -6.01 -18.89
C SER A 97 -9.47 -6.01 -19.11
N TRP A 98 -9.96 -4.94 -19.71
CA TRP A 98 -11.33 -4.79 -20.17
C TRP A 98 -11.34 -4.11 -21.53
N ASP A 99 -11.79 -4.82 -22.55
CA ASP A 99 -11.96 -4.30 -23.90
C ASP A 99 -13.38 -4.56 -24.39
N GLN A 100 -14.23 -3.55 -24.25
CA GLN A 100 -15.63 -3.61 -24.68
C GLN A 100 -15.76 -3.77 -26.20
N ALA A 101 -14.83 -3.22 -26.98
CA ALA A 101 -14.89 -3.25 -28.44
C ALA A 101 -14.49 -4.62 -28.99
N ALA A 102 -13.48 -5.25 -28.40
CA ALA A 102 -13.11 -6.64 -28.67
C ALA A 102 -14.05 -7.65 -28.00
N ALA A 103 -14.90 -7.19 -27.06
CA ALA A 103 -15.75 -8.01 -26.21
C ALA A 103 -14.94 -9.09 -25.47
N THR A 104 -13.87 -8.65 -24.78
CA THR A 104 -13.00 -9.51 -23.98
C THR A 104 -12.60 -8.84 -22.67
N ALA A 105 -12.57 -9.61 -21.57
CA ALA A 105 -12.00 -9.17 -20.30
C ALA A 105 -11.30 -10.30 -19.53
N SER A 106 -10.31 -9.93 -18.71
CA SER A 106 -9.58 -10.80 -17.79
C SER A 106 -9.70 -10.22 -16.39
N ILE A 107 -10.33 -10.95 -15.47
CA ILE A 107 -10.64 -10.45 -14.12
C ILE A 107 -10.24 -11.51 -13.10
N TRP A 108 -9.33 -11.13 -12.21
CA TRP A 108 -8.85 -12.00 -11.14
C TRP A 108 -9.71 -11.82 -9.89
N VAL A 109 -10.14 -12.92 -9.27
CA VAL A 109 -11.00 -12.90 -8.08
C VAL A 109 -10.41 -13.76 -6.97
N LYS A 110 -10.36 -13.22 -5.75
CA LYS A 110 -9.88 -13.94 -4.56
C LYS A 110 -11.03 -14.68 -3.88
N VAL A 111 -11.05 -16.00 -4.03
CA VAL A 111 -12.09 -16.88 -3.47
C VAL A 111 -11.68 -17.35 -2.06
N PRO A 112 -12.48 -17.09 -1.01
CA PRO A 112 -12.09 -17.38 0.37
C PRO A 112 -11.87 -18.88 0.66
N SER A 113 -12.69 -19.74 0.05
CA SER A 113 -12.63 -21.19 0.21
C SER A 113 -13.18 -21.88 -1.03
N ILE A 114 -12.41 -22.80 -1.61
CA ILE A 114 -12.83 -23.77 -2.62
C ILE A 114 -12.59 -25.16 -2.01
N LYS A 115 -13.65 -25.92 -1.76
CA LYS A 115 -13.52 -27.25 -1.13
C LYS A 115 -12.99 -28.28 -2.12
N ALA A 116 -12.17 -29.20 -1.64
CA ALA A 116 -11.57 -30.26 -2.43
C ALA A 116 -12.62 -31.04 -3.23
N LYS A 117 -12.40 -31.19 -4.54
CA LYS A 117 -13.28 -31.91 -5.48
C LYS A 117 -14.73 -31.43 -5.46
N SER A 118 -14.95 -30.19 -5.08
CA SER A 118 -16.27 -29.58 -5.04
C SER A 118 -16.37 -28.42 -6.03
N GLU A 119 -17.61 -28.02 -6.27
CA GLU A 119 -17.94 -26.83 -7.03
C GLU A 119 -18.33 -25.72 -6.04
N SER A 120 -17.77 -24.52 -6.23
CA SER A 120 -18.10 -23.32 -5.46
C SER A 120 -18.86 -22.34 -6.35
N GLU A 121 -19.98 -21.82 -5.84
CA GLU A 121 -20.80 -20.83 -6.55
C GLU A 121 -20.27 -19.41 -6.29
N ILE A 122 -20.15 -18.64 -7.38
CA ILE A 122 -19.82 -17.21 -7.35
C ILE A 122 -20.88 -16.48 -8.17
N LYS A 123 -21.44 -15.41 -7.63
CA LYS A 123 -22.30 -14.49 -8.37
C LYS A 123 -21.48 -13.30 -8.85
N MET A 124 -21.57 -12.99 -10.13
CA MET A 124 -21.04 -11.77 -10.72
C MET A 124 -22.20 -10.80 -10.95
N TYR A 125 -22.14 -9.60 -10.37
CA TYR A 125 -23.13 -8.53 -10.55
C TYR A 125 -22.56 -7.43 -11.46
N TYR A 126 -23.45 -6.85 -12.28
CA TYR A 126 -23.12 -5.79 -13.23
C TYR A 126 -24.36 -5.00 -13.68
N GLY A 127 -24.14 -3.94 -14.45
CA GLY A 127 -25.18 -3.05 -14.95
C GLY A 127 -25.62 -1.99 -13.96
N ASN A 128 -24.76 -1.64 -13.00
CA ASN A 128 -25.00 -0.53 -12.09
C ASN A 128 -24.19 0.70 -12.56
N PRO A 129 -24.82 1.67 -13.27
CA PRO A 129 -24.10 2.82 -13.82
C PRO A 129 -23.57 3.79 -12.77
N LEU A 130 -23.99 3.66 -11.50
CA LEU A 130 -23.51 4.47 -10.38
C LEU A 130 -22.39 3.77 -9.60
N ALA A 131 -22.04 2.53 -9.95
CA ALA A 131 -21.00 1.80 -9.25
C ALA A 131 -19.62 2.41 -9.52
N GLU A 132 -18.88 2.64 -8.45
CA GLU A 132 -17.48 3.04 -8.48
C GLU A 132 -16.58 1.86 -8.85
N ASP A 133 -15.39 2.12 -9.38
CA ASP A 133 -14.42 1.05 -9.59
C ASP A 133 -13.82 0.63 -8.24
N VAL A 134 -13.96 -0.65 -7.90
CA VAL A 134 -13.37 -1.25 -6.68
C VAL A 134 -12.32 -2.31 -7.02
N SER A 135 -11.91 -2.40 -8.29
CA SER A 135 -10.82 -3.26 -8.74
C SER A 135 -9.54 -2.94 -7.97
N ASN A 136 -9.02 -3.91 -7.22
CA ASN A 136 -7.88 -3.70 -6.34
C ASN A 136 -6.98 -4.95 -6.28
N GLY A 137 -5.81 -4.85 -6.90
CA GLY A 137 -4.83 -5.94 -6.93
C GLY A 137 -4.21 -6.24 -5.56
N ALA A 138 -3.99 -5.23 -4.72
CA ALA A 138 -3.36 -5.40 -3.40
C ALA A 138 -4.20 -6.27 -2.45
N SER A 139 -5.53 -6.14 -2.47
CA SER A 139 -6.44 -6.99 -1.69
C SER A 139 -6.63 -8.38 -2.31
N THR A 140 -6.42 -8.50 -3.62
CA THR A 140 -6.64 -9.73 -4.41
C THR A 140 -5.48 -10.71 -4.31
N PHE A 141 -4.23 -10.24 -4.40
CA PHE A 141 -3.04 -11.10 -4.54
C PHE A 141 -2.16 -11.16 -3.28
N GLU A 142 -1.18 -12.07 -3.28
CA GLU A 142 -0.19 -12.20 -2.19
C GLU A 142 0.86 -11.09 -2.22
N LEU A 143 1.10 -10.54 -3.40
CA LEU A 143 1.87 -9.34 -3.68
C LEU A 143 1.31 -8.75 -4.96
N PHE A 144 1.20 -7.43 -5.04
CA PHE A 144 0.74 -6.73 -6.22
C PHE A 144 1.43 -5.38 -6.32
N ASP A 145 1.80 -5.01 -7.55
CA ASP A 145 2.30 -3.69 -7.89
C ASP A 145 1.93 -3.39 -9.34
N ASP A 146 1.25 -2.27 -9.59
CA ASP A 146 0.93 -1.73 -10.91
C ASP A 146 1.84 -0.57 -11.29
N PHE A 147 2.86 -0.28 -10.46
CA PHE A 147 3.83 0.78 -10.66
C PHE A 147 3.20 2.14 -11.01
N GLY A 148 2.00 2.42 -10.49
CA GLY A 148 1.30 3.70 -10.68
C GLY A 148 2.02 4.87 -10.00
N ASN A 149 2.83 4.58 -8.97
CA ASN A 149 3.63 5.56 -8.25
C ASN A 149 4.85 6.05 -9.06
N SER A 150 5.30 7.27 -8.81
CA SER A 150 6.51 7.84 -9.43
C SER A 150 7.84 7.26 -8.90
N ARG A 151 7.75 6.31 -7.95
CA ARG A 151 8.87 5.64 -7.29
C ARG A 151 8.51 4.22 -6.85
N LEU A 152 9.52 3.40 -6.60
CA LEU A 152 9.35 2.03 -6.09
C LEU A 152 8.85 2.07 -4.64
N GLU A 153 7.84 1.27 -4.31
CA GLU A 153 7.37 1.13 -2.93
C GLU A 153 8.39 0.38 -2.06
N PHE A 154 9.13 1.12 -1.23
CA PHE A 154 10.19 0.55 -0.38
C PHE A 154 9.68 -0.45 0.68
N THR A 155 8.39 -0.42 1.03
CA THR A 155 7.77 -1.39 1.95
C THR A 155 7.61 -2.76 1.28
N LYS A 156 7.43 -2.79 -0.05
CA LYS A 156 7.27 -4.01 -0.85
C LYS A 156 8.60 -4.49 -1.44
N TRP A 157 9.52 -3.58 -1.75
CA TRP A 157 10.69 -3.88 -2.57
C TRP A 157 12.01 -3.38 -2.00
N GLU A 158 13.06 -4.14 -2.29
CA GLU A 158 14.46 -3.74 -2.26
C GLU A 158 14.91 -3.51 -3.71
N SER A 159 15.86 -2.58 -3.93
CA SER A 159 16.46 -2.38 -5.25
C SER A 159 17.98 -2.30 -5.18
N GLN A 160 18.64 -2.67 -6.27
CA GLN A 160 20.08 -2.54 -6.42
C GLN A 160 20.45 -2.23 -7.87
N THR A 161 21.49 -1.43 -8.07
CA THR A 161 21.99 -1.08 -9.39
C THR A 161 23.51 -1.16 -9.44
N ASN A 162 24.06 -1.46 -10.61
CA ASN A 162 25.49 -1.42 -10.85
C ASN A 162 25.80 -0.99 -12.29
N GLY A 163 26.99 -0.44 -12.53
CA GLY A 163 27.47 -0.13 -13.87
C GLY A 163 26.58 0.85 -14.64
N GLY A 164 26.02 1.85 -13.95
CA GLY A 164 25.11 2.85 -14.51
C GLY A 164 23.66 2.41 -14.60
N GLY A 165 23.29 1.25 -14.05
CA GLY A 165 21.90 0.82 -13.95
C GLY A 165 21.02 1.82 -13.20
N GLN A 166 19.76 1.94 -13.61
CA GLN A 166 18.77 2.85 -13.03
C GLN A 166 17.40 2.17 -12.92
N LEU A 167 16.56 2.71 -12.05
CA LEU A 167 15.11 2.49 -12.08
C LEU A 167 14.45 3.72 -12.70
N GLY A 168 13.45 3.52 -13.56
CA GLY A 168 12.68 4.62 -14.14
C GLY A 168 11.19 4.35 -14.07
N PHE A 169 10.41 5.35 -13.71
CA PHE A 169 8.95 5.27 -13.62
C PHE A 169 8.35 6.17 -14.69
N SER A 170 7.53 5.59 -15.57
CA SER A 170 6.93 6.34 -16.68
C SER A 170 5.66 5.67 -17.15
N SER A 171 4.57 6.43 -17.28
CA SER A 171 3.30 5.94 -17.81
C SER A 171 2.73 4.73 -17.04
N GLY A 172 2.82 4.74 -15.71
CA GLY A 172 2.35 3.64 -14.86
C GLY A 172 3.17 2.36 -15.00
N ALA A 173 4.45 2.47 -15.37
CA ALA A 173 5.33 1.32 -15.53
C ALA A 173 6.69 1.55 -14.88
N CYS A 174 7.26 0.47 -14.33
CA CYS A 174 8.61 0.43 -13.79
C CYS A 174 9.60 -0.13 -14.82
N ASN A 175 10.70 0.59 -15.03
CA ASN A 175 11.76 0.25 -15.97
C ASN A 175 13.05 -0.11 -15.22
N LEU A 176 13.56 -1.33 -15.44
CA LEU A 176 14.87 -1.76 -14.97
C LEU A 176 15.91 -1.44 -16.05
N ILE A 177 16.56 -0.28 -15.95
CA ILE A 177 17.35 0.31 -17.04
C ILE A 177 18.83 -0.03 -16.93
N VAL A 178 19.40 -0.54 -18.03
CA VAL A 178 20.85 -0.67 -18.22
C VAL A 178 21.29 0.19 -19.41
N PRO A 179 21.64 1.47 -19.18
CA PRO A 179 21.76 2.46 -20.24
C PRO A 179 23.12 2.48 -20.92
N VAL A 180 24.15 1.88 -20.30
CA VAL A 180 25.53 1.97 -20.77
C VAL A 180 26.19 0.60 -20.85
N LYS A 181 27.17 0.50 -21.74
CA LYS A 181 28.05 -0.67 -21.86
C LYS A 181 28.87 -0.82 -20.59
N HIS A 182 28.66 -1.90 -19.85
CA HIS A 182 29.44 -2.22 -18.65
C HIS A 182 29.56 -3.75 -18.49
N PRO A 183 30.72 -4.31 -18.14
CA PRO A 183 30.79 -5.72 -17.75
C PRO A 183 30.13 -5.87 -16.37
N ASN A 184 28.93 -6.46 -16.31
CA ASN A 184 28.07 -6.57 -15.11
C ASN A 184 27.24 -5.31 -14.76
N GLY A 185 26.83 -4.51 -15.74
CA GLY A 185 25.82 -3.47 -15.51
C GLY A 185 24.45 -4.10 -15.28
N PHE A 186 23.74 -3.69 -14.24
CA PHE A 186 22.40 -4.21 -13.95
C PHE A 186 21.51 -3.24 -13.16
N SER A 187 20.21 -3.49 -13.24
CA SER A 187 19.18 -2.98 -12.33
C SER A 187 18.33 -4.13 -11.86
N VAL A 188 17.99 -4.15 -10.57
CA VAL A 188 17.19 -5.22 -9.95
C VAL A 188 16.18 -4.66 -8.97
N ILE A 189 15.02 -5.32 -8.91
CA ILE A 189 14.08 -5.23 -7.79
C ILE A 189 13.85 -6.61 -7.19
N LYS A 190 13.70 -6.66 -5.86
CA LYS A 190 13.49 -7.90 -5.11
C LYS A 190 12.45 -7.67 -4.02
N SER A 191 11.51 -8.59 -3.84
CA SER A 191 10.46 -8.41 -2.84
C SER A 191 10.99 -8.50 -1.41
N LYS A 192 10.45 -7.68 -0.51
CA LYS A 192 10.68 -7.83 0.94
C LYS A 192 9.93 -9.04 1.50
N LYS A 193 8.70 -9.29 1.03
CA LYS A 193 7.92 -10.50 1.37
C LYS A 193 8.56 -11.76 0.76
N ASP A 194 8.56 -12.86 1.51
CA ASP A 194 8.88 -14.19 1.02
C ASP A 194 7.60 -15.01 0.77
N PHE A 195 7.69 -15.97 -0.14
CA PHE A 195 6.57 -16.78 -0.60
C PHE A 195 6.89 -18.26 -0.41
N PRO A 196 5.93 -19.07 0.08
CA PRO A 196 6.09 -20.52 0.13
C PRO A 196 6.03 -21.13 -1.28
N ILE A 197 6.42 -22.40 -1.39
CA ILE A 197 6.09 -23.21 -2.57
C ILE A 197 4.57 -23.21 -2.78
N ASN A 198 4.11 -23.44 -4.01
CA ASN A 198 2.73 -23.25 -4.46
C ASN A 198 2.39 -21.78 -4.69
N SER A 199 3.35 -21.05 -5.26
CA SER A 199 3.25 -19.65 -5.64
C SER A 199 3.58 -19.46 -7.12
N SER A 200 2.93 -18.51 -7.76
CA SER A 200 3.22 -18.13 -9.15
C SER A 200 3.41 -16.63 -9.27
N LEU A 201 4.50 -16.23 -9.94
CA LEU A 201 4.81 -14.84 -10.26
C LEU A 201 4.30 -14.53 -11.67
N VAL A 202 3.39 -13.57 -11.79
CA VAL A 202 2.88 -13.07 -13.07
C VAL A 202 3.38 -11.65 -13.28
N VAL A 203 3.92 -11.37 -14.47
CA VAL A 203 4.47 -10.05 -14.83
C VAL A 203 4.01 -9.67 -16.22
N LYS A 204 3.34 -8.53 -16.39
CA LYS A 204 3.14 -7.93 -17.72
C LYS A 204 4.35 -7.07 -18.04
N ARG A 205 5.17 -7.53 -18.97
CA ARG A 205 6.45 -6.92 -19.30
C ARG A 205 6.68 -6.76 -20.78
N LYS A 206 7.65 -5.92 -21.12
CA LYS A 206 8.25 -5.83 -22.46
C LYS A 206 9.74 -5.60 -22.35
N LYS A 207 10.47 -6.00 -23.38
CA LYS A 207 11.88 -5.67 -23.57
C LYS A 207 12.00 -4.46 -24.49
N VAL A 208 12.84 -3.49 -24.10
CA VAL A 208 13.23 -2.38 -24.96
C VAL A 208 14.74 -2.36 -25.11
N SER A 209 15.22 -2.49 -26.33
CA SER A 209 16.64 -2.34 -26.71
C SER A 209 16.92 -0.91 -27.13
N THR A 210 17.93 -0.27 -26.55
CA THR A 210 18.26 1.15 -26.81
C THR A 210 19.62 1.36 -27.47
N GLY A 211 20.44 0.32 -27.59
CA GLY A 211 21.77 0.39 -28.20
C GLY A 211 21.83 -0.15 -29.63
N GLU A 212 23.00 -0.01 -30.25
CA GLU A 212 23.31 -0.58 -31.58
C GLU A 212 23.30 -2.11 -31.60
N ASP A 213 23.49 -2.74 -30.43
CA ASP A 213 23.39 -4.18 -30.28
C ASP A 213 21.93 -4.61 -30.20
N THR A 214 21.42 -5.11 -31.32
CA THR A 214 20.03 -5.53 -31.49
C THR A 214 19.62 -6.69 -30.59
N ARG A 215 20.57 -7.36 -29.91
CA ARG A 215 20.26 -8.37 -28.89
C ARG A 215 19.59 -7.78 -27.65
N GLY A 216 19.86 -6.52 -27.31
CA GLY A 216 19.30 -5.86 -26.13
C GLY A 216 19.71 -6.50 -24.78
N PRO A 217 19.18 -6.00 -23.65
CA PRO A 217 19.54 -6.49 -22.33
C PRO A 217 19.14 -7.95 -22.12
N VAL A 218 19.85 -8.61 -21.21
CA VAL A 218 19.45 -9.90 -20.64
C VAL A 218 18.41 -9.60 -19.57
N LEU A 219 17.26 -10.27 -19.65
CA LEU A 219 16.17 -10.08 -18.70
C LEU A 219 16.02 -11.33 -17.85
N GLN A 220 15.94 -11.19 -16.53
CA GLN A 220 15.71 -12.28 -15.60
C GLN A 220 14.47 -12.01 -14.74
N GLN A 221 13.67 -13.05 -14.48
CA GLN A 221 12.55 -12.99 -13.54
C GLN A 221 12.37 -14.32 -12.81
N GLY A 222 11.83 -14.29 -11.60
CA GLY A 222 11.44 -15.50 -10.86
C GLY A 222 11.65 -15.35 -9.37
N PHE A 223 12.22 -16.39 -8.76
CA PHE A 223 12.38 -16.50 -7.31
C PHE A 223 13.84 -16.70 -6.89
N VAL A 224 14.24 -16.06 -5.81
CA VAL A 224 15.57 -16.18 -5.19
C VAL A 224 15.48 -16.35 -3.68
N ASP A 225 16.55 -16.84 -3.07
CA ASP A 225 16.64 -17.06 -1.63
C ASP A 225 16.44 -15.78 -0.79
N PRO A 226 15.80 -15.88 0.40
CA PRO A 226 15.50 -14.73 1.25
C PRO A 226 16.70 -14.04 1.91
N GLN A 227 17.78 -14.76 2.21
CA GLN A 227 18.89 -14.24 3.04
C GLN A 227 20.16 -13.92 2.24
N SER A 228 20.33 -14.53 1.08
CA SER A 228 21.38 -14.16 0.14
C SER A 228 21.00 -14.69 -1.22
N GLU A 229 20.98 -13.81 -2.22
CA GLU A 229 20.74 -14.13 -3.63
C GLU A 229 21.80 -15.07 -4.21
N THR A 230 22.50 -15.89 -3.44
CA THR A 230 23.49 -16.85 -3.90
C THR A 230 23.11 -18.29 -3.56
N LYS A 231 22.07 -18.54 -2.76
CA LYS A 231 21.76 -19.90 -2.27
C LYS A 231 20.78 -20.66 -3.18
N ASN A 232 19.54 -20.22 -3.26
CA ASN A 232 18.45 -20.89 -3.98
C ASN A 232 17.91 -19.99 -5.09
N TRP A 233 17.79 -20.50 -6.32
CA TRP A 233 17.33 -19.75 -7.49
C TRP A 233 16.34 -20.56 -8.31
N ILE A 234 15.31 -19.87 -8.82
CA ILE A 234 14.45 -20.27 -9.93
C ILE A 234 14.28 -19.03 -10.81
N LEU A 235 15.20 -18.81 -11.74
CA LEU A 235 15.22 -17.62 -12.58
C LEU A 235 15.04 -18.01 -14.04
N MET A 236 13.98 -17.52 -14.66
CA MET A 236 13.85 -17.52 -16.11
C MET A 236 14.70 -16.38 -16.65
N GLN A 237 15.47 -16.65 -17.69
CA GLN A 237 16.27 -15.67 -18.40
C GLN A 237 15.88 -15.63 -19.88
N THR A 238 15.78 -14.43 -20.43
CA THR A 238 15.47 -14.19 -21.85
C THR A 238 16.49 -13.26 -22.49
N GLU A 239 16.85 -13.56 -23.73
CA GLU A 239 17.94 -12.89 -24.45
C GLU A 239 17.68 -12.80 -25.95
N GLN A 240 18.60 -12.11 -26.66
CA GLN A 240 18.59 -11.93 -28.11
C GLN A 240 17.40 -11.10 -28.62
N ASN A 241 17.39 -10.87 -29.94
CA ASN A 241 16.30 -10.17 -30.60
C ASN A 241 15.01 -10.98 -30.49
N ASN A 242 13.89 -10.29 -30.31
CA ASN A 242 12.57 -10.87 -30.04
C ASN A 242 12.49 -11.82 -28.83
N GLU A 243 13.45 -11.76 -27.89
CA GLU A 243 13.54 -12.72 -26.77
C GLU A 243 13.53 -14.18 -27.26
N ALA A 244 14.22 -14.44 -28.39
CA ALA A 244 14.24 -15.74 -29.06
C ALA A 244 15.01 -16.83 -28.29
N PHE A 245 15.72 -16.46 -27.22
CA PHE A 245 16.41 -17.40 -26.35
C PHE A 245 15.81 -17.34 -24.96
N VAL A 246 15.33 -18.48 -24.45
CA VAL A 246 14.77 -18.63 -23.10
C VAL A 246 15.43 -19.80 -22.38
N THR A 247 15.85 -19.55 -21.13
CA THR A 247 16.55 -20.54 -20.30
C THR A 247 16.15 -20.43 -18.83
N TRP A 248 16.37 -21.51 -18.08
CA TRP A 248 16.33 -21.50 -16.62
C TRP A 248 17.73 -21.34 -16.04
N THR A 249 17.81 -20.67 -14.90
CA THR A 249 18.93 -20.74 -13.96
C THR A 249 18.38 -21.18 -12.63
N MET A 250 18.68 -22.44 -12.26
CA MET A 250 18.18 -23.05 -11.03
C MET A 250 19.32 -23.43 -10.11
N LYS A 251 19.14 -23.17 -8.82
CA LYS A 251 20.09 -23.56 -7.78
C LYS A 251 19.32 -24.05 -6.57
N ASN A 252 19.70 -25.22 -6.05
CA ASN A 252 19.22 -25.73 -4.78
C ASN A 252 20.40 -25.95 -3.84
N ASN A 253 20.54 -25.05 -2.86
CA ASN A 253 21.67 -25.06 -1.94
C ASN A 253 21.66 -26.28 -1.01
N LYS A 254 20.49 -26.83 -0.68
CA LYS A 254 20.40 -28.03 0.18
C LYS A 254 21.08 -29.24 -0.47
N ALA A 255 21.01 -29.33 -1.80
CA ALA A 255 21.67 -30.38 -2.56
C ALA A 255 23.03 -29.96 -3.14
N ASN A 256 23.41 -28.69 -2.99
CA ASN A 256 24.58 -28.08 -3.65
C ASN A 256 24.59 -28.31 -5.18
N LEU A 257 23.43 -28.21 -5.83
CA LEU A 257 23.25 -28.46 -7.26
C LEU A 257 22.83 -27.20 -8.01
N ARG A 258 23.29 -27.10 -9.26
CA ARG A 258 22.93 -26.04 -10.20
C ARG A 258 22.52 -26.63 -11.54
N TYR A 259 21.46 -26.09 -12.13
CA TYR A 259 20.95 -26.48 -13.44
C TYR A 259 20.71 -25.24 -14.29
N ASN A 260 21.42 -25.12 -15.42
CA ASN A 260 21.24 -24.04 -16.39
C ASN A 260 21.10 -24.64 -17.79
N PRO A 261 19.92 -25.17 -18.16
CA PRO A 261 19.69 -25.75 -19.48
C PRO A 261 19.69 -24.68 -20.55
N TRP A 262 20.30 -24.93 -21.70
CA TRP A 262 20.32 -23.96 -22.79
C TRP A 262 19.11 -24.10 -23.70
N ASP A 263 18.57 -22.95 -24.14
CA ASP A 263 17.66 -22.80 -25.26
C ASP A 263 16.44 -23.73 -25.23
N LEU A 264 15.64 -23.62 -24.17
CA LEU A 264 14.48 -24.49 -23.94
C LEU A 264 13.27 -24.09 -24.79
N SER A 265 13.12 -22.79 -25.06
CA SER A 265 11.98 -22.20 -25.77
C SER A 265 12.33 -20.83 -26.35
N ASP A 266 11.38 -20.21 -27.04
CA ASP A 266 11.41 -18.85 -27.55
C ASP A 266 10.21 -18.05 -27.01
N VAL A 267 10.43 -16.82 -26.56
CA VAL A 267 9.31 -15.91 -26.28
C VAL A 267 8.74 -15.42 -27.61
N ASN A 268 9.61 -15.09 -28.58
CA ASN A 268 9.24 -14.57 -29.90
C ASN A 268 8.27 -13.38 -29.83
N VAL A 269 8.61 -12.39 -29.01
CA VAL A 269 7.88 -11.12 -28.85
C VAL A 269 8.76 -9.99 -29.34
N GLN A 270 8.24 -9.16 -30.25
CA GLN A 270 9.00 -8.06 -30.81
C GLN A 270 9.42 -7.04 -29.76
N ASN A 271 10.53 -6.34 -30.04
CA ASN A 271 10.99 -5.24 -29.20
C ASN A 271 9.87 -4.22 -28.94
N ASN A 272 9.75 -3.75 -27.70
CA ASN A 272 8.75 -2.80 -27.23
C ASN A 272 7.28 -3.28 -27.34
N VAL A 273 7.03 -4.58 -27.28
CA VAL A 273 5.68 -5.16 -27.25
C VAL A 273 5.40 -5.81 -25.89
N TRP A 274 4.26 -5.45 -25.29
CA TRP A 274 3.80 -6.01 -24.01
C TRP A 274 3.33 -7.45 -24.14
N TYR A 275 3.68 -8.27 -23.15
CA TYR A 275 3.14 -9.61 -22.98
C TYR A 275 3.18 -10.00 -21.49
N ILE A 276 2.43 -11.05 -21.13
CA ILE A 276 2.38 -11.58 -19.77
C ILE A 276 3.29 -12.80 -19.67
N SER A 277 4.15 -12.81 -18.67
CA SER A 277 5.08 -13.90 -18.38
C SER A 277 4.85 -14.42 -16.96
N GLU A 278 4.47 -15.69 -16.84
CA GLU A 278 4.17 -16.32 -15.56
C GLU A 278 5.19 -17.42 -15.23
N THR A 279 5.68 -17.44 -13.99
CA THR A 279 6.58 -18.47 -13.45
C THR A 279 5.92 -19.14 -12.25
N ALA A 280 5.43 -20.35 -12.45
CA ALA A 280 4.80 -21.15 -11.41
C ALA A 280 5.83 -22.03 -10.72
N TRP A 281 5.91 -21.94 -9.40
CA TRP A 281 6.76 -22.77 -8.54
C TRP A 281 5.89 -23.50 -7.52
N TYR A 282 5.77 -24.81 -7.69
CA TYR A 282 4.72 -25.60 -7.03
C TYR A 282 5.18 -27.01 -6.70
N GLN A 283 4.41 -27.68 -5.86
CA GLN A 283 4.60 -29.07 -5.49
C GLN A 283 3.45 -29.91 -6.05
N GLU A 284 3.78 -31.08 -6.59
CA GLU A 284 2.81 -32.09 -6.97
C GLU A 284 2.95 -33.30 -6.05
N GLY A 285 1.82 -33.74 -5.47
CA GLY A 285 1.84 -34.73 -4.40
C GLY A 285 2.55 -34.21 -3.15
N GLU A 286 3.09 -35.11 -2.33
CA GLU A 286 3.67 -34.74 -1.03
C GLU A 286 5.11 -34.19 -1.12
N GLU A 287 5.86 -34.51 -2.19
CA GLU A 287 7.32 -34.26 -2.21
C GLU A 287 7.89 -33.80 -3.57
N THR A 288 7.11 -33.74 -4.65
CA THR A 288 7.68 -33.43 -5.99
C THR A 288 7.59 -31.95 -6.33
N ASN A 289 8.68 -31.22 -6.13
CA ASN A 289 8.76 -29.80 -6.53
C ASN A 289 8.90 -29.66 -8.04
N LYS A 290 8.20 -28.68 -8.63
CA LYS A 290 8.15 -28.41 -10.06
C LYS A 290 8.21 -26.92 -10.35
N VAL A 291 8.61 -26.60 -11.57
CA VAL A 291 8.51 -25.26 -12.15
C VAL A 291 7.86 -25.37 -13.52
N ALA A 292 6.99 -24.42 -13.84
CA ALA A 292 6.40 -24.25 -15.16
C ALA A 292 6.44 -22.78 -15.58
N TRP A 293 6.41 -22.54 -16.89
CA TRP A 293 6.36 -21.19 -17.46
C TRP A 293 5.18 -21.04 -18.40
N PHE A 294 4.58 -19.84 -18.39
CA PHE A 294 3.47 -19.49 -19.27
C PHE A 294 3.73 -18.15 -19.96
N LYS A 295 3.28 -18.06 -21.21
CA LYS A 295 3.23 -16.85 -22.00
C LYS A 295 1.77 -16.52 -22.30
N ASN A 296 1.30 -15.34 -21.88
CA ASN A 296 -0.10 -14.91 -22.05
C ASN A 296 -1.10 -15.99 -21.59
N GLY A 297 -0.85 -16.59 -20.42
CA GLY A 297 -1.67 -17.66 -19.85
C GLY A 297 -1.49 -19.05 -20.48
N VAL A 298 -0.68 -19.19 -21.55
CA VAL A 298 -0.44 -20.48 -22.22
C VAL A 298 0.85 -21.11 -21.71
N ARG A 299 0.75 -22.30 -21.09
CA ARG A 299 1.89 -23.07 -20.59
C ARG A 299 2.78 -23.56 -21.73
N ASP A 300 4.08 -23.41 -21.59
CA ASP A 300 5.06 -24.07 -22.47
C ASP A 300 5.68 -25.28 -21.77
N PRO A 301 5.31 -26.52 -22.14
CA PRO A 301 5.81 -27.72 -21.48
C PRO A 301 7.31 -27.93 -21.68
N ARG A 302 7.95 -27.27 -22.66
CA ARG A 302 9.42 -27.32 -22.84
C ARG A 302 10.17 -26.66 -21.69
N MET A 303 9.48 -25.75 -20.99
CA MET A 303 10.01 -25.03 -19.83
C MET A 303 9.69 -25.75 -18.51
N ASP A 304 9.02 -26.89 -18.52
CA ASP A 304 8.70 -27.63 -17.30
C ASP A 304 9.95 -28.29 -16.70
N VAL A 305 10.17 -28.08 -15.41
CA VAL A 305 11.24 -28.75 -14.66
C VAL A 305 10.63 -29.53 -13.49
N VAL A 306 11.01 -30.80 -13.38
CA VAL A 306 10.61 -31.68 -12.29
C VAL A 306 11.82 -32.01 -11.43
N SER A 307 11.71 -31.74 -10.13
CA SER A 307 12.71 -32.14 -9.13
C SER A 307 12.56 -33.63 -8.85
N THR A 308 13.66 -34.38 -8.98
CA THR A 308 13.72 -35.80 -8.60
C THR A 308 14.79 -36.02 -7.53
N GLU A 309 14.83 -37.20 -6.91
CA GLU A 309 15.91 -37.55 -5.97
C GLU A 309 17.31 -37.41 -6.60
N GLU A 310 17.46 -37.80 -7.87
CA GLU A 310 18.73 -37.69 -8.61
C GLU A 310 19.01 -36.26 -9.09
N LYS A 311 17.96 -35.46 -9.30
CA LYS A 311 18.03 -34.10 -9.85
C LYS A 311 17.17 -33.13 -9.03
N PRO A 312 17.53 -32.85 -7.76
CA PRO A 312 16.71 -32.04 -6.87
C PRO A 312 16.92 -30.54 -7.12
N TYR A 313 16.70 -30.07 -8.35
CA TYR A 313 17.03 -28.69 -8.75
C TYR A 313 16.06 -27.63 -8.24
N VAL A 314 14.82 -28.01 -7.94
CA VAL A 314 13.76 -27.08 -7.55
C VAL A 314 13.72 -26.95 -6.02
N PRO A 315 14.09 -25.80 -5.44
CA PRO A 315 13.99 -25.57 -4.01
C PRO A 315 12.54 -25.69 -3.51
N GLY A 316 12.35 -26.19 -2.28
CA GLY A 316 11.05 -26.22 -1.61
C GLY A 316 10.96 -25.26 -0.41
N THR A 317 11.94 -24.37 -0.25
CA THR A 317 12.00 -23.38 0.83
C THR A 317 11.38 -22.07 0.37
N LYS A 318 10.90 -21.24 1.31
CA LYS A 318 10.41 -19.90 0.99
C LYS A 318 11.42 -19.07 0.19
N MET A 319 10.94 -18.27 -0.76
CA MET A 319 11.78 -17.44 -1.65
C MET A 319 11.13 -16.07 -1.91
N LYS A 320 11.95 -15.09 -2.28
CA LYS A 320 11.53 -13.73 -2.68
C LYS A 320 11.38 -13.64 -4.19
N VAL A 321 10.49 -12.78 -4.67
CA VAL A 321 10.39 -12.39 -6.08
C VAL A 321 11.62 -11.59 -6.47
N PHE A 322 12.12 -11.79 -7.68
CA PHE A 322 13.32 -11.15 -8.21
C PHE A 322 13.18 -10.85 -9.70
N LEU A 323 13.41 -9.60 -10.09
CA LEU A 323 13.40 -9.16 -11.48
C LEU A 323 14.64 -8.33 -11.77
N LYS A 324 15.31 -8.61 -12.89
CA LYS A 324 16.59 -7.99 -13.23
C LYS A 324 16.71 -7.73 -14.72
N SER A 325 17.35 -6.62 -15.06
CA SER A 325 17.91 -6.36 -16.38
C SER A 325 19.42 -6.23 -16.25
N ASN A 326 20.20 -6.88 -17.13
CA ASN A 326 21.65 -6.79 -17.12
C ASN A 326 22.29 -6.81 -18.51
N THR A 327 23.47 -6.22 -18.60
CA THR A 327 24.35 -6.37 -19.76
C THR A 327 25.00 -7.75 -19.77
N TYR A 328 25.55 -8.17 -20.92
CA TYR A 328 26.38 -9.38 -20.97
C TYR A 328 27.64 -9.22 -20.13
N VAL A 329 28.08 -10.33 -19.53
CA VAL A 329 29.31 -10.40 -18.71
C VAL A 329 30.58 -10.04 -19.47
N GLU A 330 30.61 -10.26 -20.79
CA GLU A 330 31.70 -9.85 -21.69
C GLU A 330 31.73 -8.33 -21.96
N GLY A 331 30.76 -7.58 -21.42
CA GLY A 331 30.65 -6.14 -21.58
C GLY A 331 30.15 -5.73 -22.97
N SER A 332 29.35 -6.55 -23.65
CA SER A 332 28.68 -6.14 -24.90
C SER A 332 27.77 -4.91 -24.68
N PRO A 333 27.58 -4.02 -25.67
CA PRO A 333 26.77 -2.80 -25.53
C PRO A 333 25.27 -3.08 -25.69
N ASN A 334 24.79 -4.16 -25.08
CA ASN A 334 23.41 -4.63 -25.15
C ASN A 334 22.51 -3.88 -24.16
N THR A 335 22.39 -2.59 -24.39
CA THR A 335 21.69 -1.64 -23.52
C THR A 335 20.18 -1.66 -23.76
N GLY A 336 19.43 -1.27 -22.75
CA GLY A 336 17.98 -1.27 -22.78
C GLY A 336 17.37 -1.49 -21.40
N TYR A 337 16.15 -1.99 -21.37
CA TYR A 337 15.42 -2.25 -20.12
C TYR A 337 14.33 -3.30 -20.26
N MET A 338 14.00 -3.94 -19.13
CA MET A 338 12.68 -4.51 -18.89
C MET A 338 11.76 -3.39 -18.44
N SER A 339 10.62 -3.23 -19.10
CA SER A 339 9.52 -2.39 -18.64
C SER A 339 8.41 -3.29 -18.12
N MET A 340 7.81 -2.95 -16.98
CA MET A 340 6.78 -3.73 -16.29
C MET A 340 5.58 -2.83 -16.03
N ASP A 341 4.42 -3.24 -16.53
CA ASP A 341 3.15 -2.54 -16.36
C ASP A 341 2.56 -2.89 -14.99
N TYR A 342 2.46 -4.19 -14.72
CA TYR A 342 2.13 -4.69 -13.38
C TYR A 342 2.83 -6.01 -13.13
N LEU A 343 2.85 -6.41 -11.86
CA LEU A 343 3.14 -7.76 -11.44
C LEU A 343 2.27 -8.17 -10.26
N PHE A 344 2.11 -9.48 -10.08
CA PHE A 344 1.54 -10.04 -8.87
C PHE A 344 2.04 -11.44 -8.56
N VAL A 345 1.92 -11.82 -7.29
CA VAL A 345 2.09 -13.21 -6.85
C VAL A 345 0.75 -13.77 -6.44
N ARG A 346 0.39 -14.92 -7.03
CA ARG A 346 -0.81 -15.68 -6.69
C ARG A 346 -0.46 -17.04 -6.12
N LYS A 347 -1.41 -17.66 -5.40
CA LYS A 347 -1.33 -19.09 -5.08
C LYS A 347 -1.44 -19.91 -6.36
N TYR A 348 -0.76 -21.05 -6.38
CA TYR A 348 -0.71 -21.95 -7.53
C TYR A 348 -0.85 -23.40 -7.08
N THR A 349 -1.63 -24.19 -7.81
CA THR A 349 -1.70 -25.64 -7.62
C THR A 349 -1.48 -26.38 -8.94
N SER A 350 -0.97 -27.61 -8.88
CA SER A 350 -0.62 -28.38 -10.09
C SER A 350 -1.81 -28.60 -11.03
N GLN A 351 -3.02 -28.65 -10.48
CA GLN A 351 -4.29 -28.72 -11.20
C GLN A 351 -5.15 -27.51 -10.82
N GLU A 352 -5.07 -26.45 -11.62
CA GLU A 352 -5.79 -25.19 -11.39
C GLU A 352 -7.32 -25.39 -11.39
N PRO A 353 -8.08 -24.66 -10.57
CA PRO A 353 -9.53 -24.65 -10.63
C PRO A 353 -10.05 -24.24 -12.01
N THR A 354 -11.19 -24.77 -12.42
CA THR A 354 -11.86 -24.41 -13.68
C THR A 354 -13.08 -23.55 -13.39
N VAL A 355 -13.25 -22.48 -14.15
CA VAL A 355 -14.43 -21.61 -14.10
C VAL A 355 -15.38 -21.99 -15.24
N SER A 356 -16.66 -22.13 -14.91
CA SER A 356 -17.73 -22.30 -15.89
C SER A 356 -18.88 -21.35 -15.59
N PHE A 357 -19.69 -21.05 -16.61
CA PHE A 357 -20.81 -20.13 -16.52
C PHE A 357 -22.10 -20.94 -16.58
N SER A 358 -23.12 -20.54 -15.80
CA SER A 358 -24.47 -21.06 -16.01
C SER A 358 -24.92 -20.76 -17.45
N ALA A 359 -25.69 -21.67 -18.06
CA ALA A 359 -26.25 -21.43 -19.39
C ALA A 359 -27.00 -20.10 -19.37
N ILE A 360 -26.63 -19.16 -20.26
CA ILE A 360 -27.07 -17.75 -20.26
C ILE A 360 -28.56 -17.64 -19.92
N GLN A 361 -28.84 -17.38 -18.64
CA GLN A 361 -30.10 -16.87 -18.14
C GLN A 361 -29.70 -15.61 -17.40
N THR A 362 -29.75 -14.47 -18.10
CA THR A 362 -29.68 -13.18 -17.41
C THR A 362 -30.95 -13.08 -16.59
N GLU A 363 -30.87 -13.35 -15.29
CA GLU A 363 -31.97 -13.05 -14.37
C GLU A 363 -32.03 -11.52 -14.23
N GLU A 364 -33.03 -10.92 -14.88
CA GLU A 364 -33.40 -9.52 -14.69
C GLU A 364 -34.08 -9.42 -13.32
N GLN A 365 -33.42 -8.81 -12.34
CA GLN A 365 -34.01 -8.64 -11.02
C GLN A 365 -35.16 -7.62 -11.09
N PRO A 366 -36.36 -7.93 -10.56
CA PRO A 366 -37.46 -7.00 -10.56
C PRO A 366 -37.16 -5.82 -9.63
N ALA A 367 -37.27 -4.60 -10.17
CA ALA A 367 -37.07 -3.36 -9.44
C ALA A 367 -37.99 -3.27 -8.20
N GLU A 368 -37.40 -3.28 -7.01
CA GLU A 368 -38.06 -2.86 -5.78
C GLU A 368 -38.21 -1.33 -5.76
N ILE A 369 -39.31 -0.86 -5.16
CA ILE A 369 -39.73 0.54 -5.22
C ILE A 369 -38.78 1.40 -4.39
N ILE A 370 -38.23 2.40 -5.09
CA ILE A 370 -37.18 3.35 -4.69
C ILE A 370 -37.55 4.13 -3.41
N GLU A 371 -36.66 4.06 -2.41
CA GLU A 371 -36.18 5.28 -1.75
C GLU A 371 -34.79 5.60 -2.31
N GLU A 372 -34.62 6.84 -2.77
CA GLU A 372 -33.36 7.38 -3.27
C GLU A 372 -32.31 7.28 -2.14
N VAL A 373 -31.29 6.41 -2.24
CA VAL A 373 -30.19 6.40 -1.26
C VAL A 373 -29.33 7.63 -1.54
N ARG A 374 -29.77 8.73 -0.97
CA ARG A 374 -28.99 9.95 -0.81
C ARG A 374 -27.76 9.58 0.01
N ILE A 375 -26.55 9.88 -0.48
CA ILE A 375 -25.35 9.88 0.38
C ILE A 375 -25.75 10.70 1.62
N PRO A 376 -25.73 10.11 2.83
CA PRO A 376 -26.12 10.83 4.02
C PRO A 376 -25.26 12.09 4.08
N GLU A 377 -25.91 13.25 4.01
CA GLU A 377 -25.22 14.52 4.18
C GLU A 377 -24.56 14.49 5.55
N LEU A 378 -23.23 14.55 5.58
CA LEU A 378 -22.48 14.52 6.83
C LEU A 378 -22.71 15.84 7.54
N VAL A 379 -23.56 15.83 8.57
CA VAL A 379 -23.81 16.99 9.41
C VAL A 379 -22.84 16.94 10.59
N LEU A 380 -21.84 17.82 10.57
CA LEU A 380 -20.90 17.94 11.68
C LEU A 380 -21.60 18.51 12.92
N PRO A 381 -21.39 17.91 14.12
CA PRO A 381 -21.90 18.51 15.35
C PRO A 381 -21.29 19.90 15.57
N GLU A 382 -22.06 20.80 16.20
CA GLU A 382 -21.63 22.17 16.44
C GLU A 382 -20.30 22.22 17.20
N GLY A 383 -19.33 22.97 16.67
CA GLY A 383 -18.01 23.12 17.27
C GLY A 383 -17.03 21.96 17.06
N LYS A 384 -17.39 20.94 16.27
CA LYS A 384 -16.48 19.84 15.90
C LYS A 384 -15.71 20.12 14.60
N VAL A 385 -14.53 19.51 14.49
CA VAL A 385 -13.59 19.72 13.37
C VAL A 385 -13.54 18.49 12.48
N LEU A 386 -13.76 18.67 11.18
CA LEU A 386 -13.40 17.69 10.16
C LEU A 386 -12.18 18.20 9.41
N SER A 387 -11.06 17.51 9.58
CA SER A 387 -9.77 17.87 9.00
C SER A 387 -9.33 16.89 7.93
N ILE A 388 -8.44 17.33 7.05
CA ILE A 388 -7.74 16.49 6.06
C ILE A 388 -6.26 16.83 6.04
N ARG A 389 -5.40 15.81 5.85
CA ARG A 389 -3.98 16.01 5.55
C ARG A 389 -3.77 16.29 4.07
N TYR A 390 -2.98 17.31 3.75
CA TYR A 390 -2.70 17.71 2.37
C TYR A 390 -1.20 17.97 2.19
N PHE A 391 -0.61 17.34 1.17
CA PHE A 391 0.85 17.27 1.01
C PHE A 391 1.41 18.12 -0.14
N ASP A 392 0.56 18.56 -1.07
CA ASP A 392 0.99 19.19 -2.33
C ASP A 392 0.73 20.70 -2.35
N VAL A 393 1.75 21.49 -2.01
CA VAL A 393 1.63 22.97 -1.99
C VAL A 393 2.10 23.61 -3.30
N GLU A 394 3.02 22.97 -4.03
CA GLU A 394 3.68 23.61 -5.19
C GLU A 394 2.80 23.63 -6.46
N ASP A 395 1.90 22.67 -6.61
CA ASP A 395 0.98 22.52 -7.76
C ASP A 395 -0.50 22.77 -7.37
N TYR A 396 -0.73 23.62 -6.37
CA TYR A 396 -2.08 23.94 -5.87
C TYR A 396 -3.03 24.47 -6.96
N ASP A 397 -4.20 23.83 -7.04
CA ASP A 397 -5.35 24.26 -7.84
C ASP A 397 -6.58 24.53 -6.94
N ASP A 398 -7.31 25.62 -7.21
CA ASP A 398 -8.44 26.08 -6.38
C ASP A 398 -9.59 25.04 -6.34
N THR A 399 -9.62 24.08 -7.27
CA THR A 399 -10.59 22.99 -7.30
C THR A 399 -10.53 22.08 -6.07
N ILE A 400 -9.36 21.93 -5.43
CA ILE A 400 -9.20 21.07 -4.25
C ILE A 400 -9.95 21.62 -3.04
N LEU A 401 -9.99 22.95 -2.86
CA LEU A 401 -10.72 23.55 -1.74
C LEU A 401 -12.23 23.49 -1.96
N SER A 402 -12.69 23.54 -3.21
CA SER A 402 -14.10 23.31 -3.54
C SER A 402 -14.52 21.88 -3.17
N ARG A 403 -13.65 20.91 -3.40
CA ARG A 403 -13.83 19.51 -2.99
C ARG A 403 -13.87 19.34 -1.47
N PHE A 404 -13.00 20.01 -0.73
CA PHE A 404 -12.99 20.02 0.74
C PHE A 404 -14.27 20.65 1.30
N ASN A 405 -14.68 21.81 0.79
CA ASN A 405 -15.89 22.49 1.23
C ASN A 405 -17.15 21.64 0.98
N ALA A 406 -17.25 20.98 -0.18
CA ALA A 406 -18.35 20.04 -0.48
C ALA A 406 -18.45 18.86 0.50
N THR A 407 -17.36 18.56 1.22
CA THR A 407 -17.27 17.48 2.21
C THR A 407 -17.54 17.97 3.65
N GLY A 408 -17.65 19.29 3.86
CA GLY A 408 -17.75 19.88 5.20
C GLY A 408 -16.40 19.96 5.94
N VAL A 409 -15.29 19.75 5.24
CA VAL A 409 -13.94 19.94 5.80
C VAL A 409 -13.79 21.40 6.21
N ASN A 410 -13.40 21.63 7.47
CA ASN A 410 -13.23 22.97 8.04
C ASN A 410 -11.81 23.20 8.60
N MET A 411 -10.92 22.23 8.42
CA MET A 411 -9.50 22.33 8.77
C MET A 411 -8.64 21.52 7.78
N VAL A 412 -7.42 21.99 7.52
CA VAL A 412 -6.42 21.27 6.73
C VAL A 412 -5.09 21.24 7.48
N PHE A 413 -4.48 20.06 7.60
CA PHE A 413 -3.09 19.90 7.98
C PHE A 413 -2.22 19.93 6.72
N LEU A 414 -1.58 21.06 6.47
CA LEU A 414 -0.82 21.34 5.26
C LEU A 414 0.67 21.04 5.47
N ARG A 415 1.24 20.12 4.70
CA ARG A 415 2.69 19.84 4.77
C ARG A 415 3.49 21.11 4.55
N THR A 416 4.29 21.48 5.54
CA THR A 416 5.04 22.74 5.53
C THR A 416 6.52 22.51 5.77
N THR A 417 7.35 23.09 4.90
CA THR A 417 8.82 23.16 5.03
C THR A 417 9.25 24.62 4.99
N GLY A 418 10.50 24.91 5.37
CA GLY A 418 11.03 26.28 5.31
C GLY A 418 10.83 26.95 3.93
N ASP A 419 10.90 26.17 2.85
CA ASP A 419 10.77 26.66 1.47
C ASP A 419 9.32 26.77 0.99
N SER A 420 8.36 26.11 1.65
CA SER A 420 6.94 26.10 1.25
C SER A 420 6.09 27.16 1.96
N ILE A 421 6.55 27.72 3.09
CA ILE A 421 5.79 28.70 3.91
C ILE A 421 5.20 29.82 3.03
N TRP A 422 6.04 30.57 2.32
CA TRP A 422 5.60 31.69 1.49
C TRP A 422 4.84 31.24 0.23
N LYS A 423 5.11 30.03 -0.27
CA LYS A 423 4.36 29.46 -1.41
C LYS A 423 2.93 29.07 -1.02
N SER A 424 2.69 28.81 0.27
CA SER A 424 1.39 28.43 0.82
C SER A 424 0.41 29.60 0.92
N GLU A 425 0.85 30.86 0.75
CA GLU A 425 0.02 32.05 1.00
C GLU A 425 -1.28 32.05 0.21
N ARG A 426 -1.24 31.67 -1.08
CA ARG A 426 -2.45 31.57 -1.90
C ARG A 426 -3.40 30.49 -1.39
N PHE A 427 -2.87 29.32 -1.04
CA PHE A 427 -3.65 28.21 -0.49
C PHE A 427 -4.37 28.65 0.80
N ILE A 428 -3.63 29.21 1.75
CA ILE A 428 -4.15 29.63 3.05
C ILE A 428 -5.23 30.70 2.87
N LYS A 429 -4.98 31.69 2.01
CA LYS A 429 -5.95 32.73 1.71
C LYS A 429 -7.25 32.15 1.17
N THR A 430 -7.19 31.29 0.16
CA THR A 430 -8.39 30.70 -0.43
C THR A 430 -9.09 29.76 0.56
N ALA A 431 -8.35 29.07 1.44
CA ALA A 431 -8.90 28.24 2.50
C ALA A 431 -9.71 29.11 3.50
N HIS A 432 -9.15 30.24 3.95
CA HIS A 432 -9.83 31.20 4.81
C HIS A 432 -11.08 31.81 4.15
N GLU A 433 -11.03 32.08 2.84
CA GLU A 433 -12.20 32.53 2.07
C GLU A 433 -13.34 31.48 2.04
N ASN A 434 -13.04 30.21 2.35
CA ASN A 434 -13.99 29.10 2.47
C ASN A 434 -14.22 28.66 3.93
N ASP A 435 -13.84 29.49 4.92
CA ASP A 435 -13.95 29.18 6.36
C ASP A 435 -13.18 27.91 6.80
N ILE A 436 -12.11 27.55 6.08
CA ILE A 436 -11.23 26.41 6.37
C ILE A 436 -9.97 26.89 7.08
N LYS A 437 -9.70 26.37 8.28
CA LYS A 437 -8.46 26.63 9.02
C LYS A 437 -7.28 25.87 8.42
N VAL A 438 -6.07 26.43 8.47
CA VAL A 438 -4.86 25.78 7.95
C VAL A 438 -3.80 25.64 9.04
N TYR A 439 -3.47 24.41 9.39
CA TYR A 439 -2.40 24.07 10.32
C TYR A 439 -1.15 23.69 9.52
N ALA A 440 0.00 24.26 9.87
CA ALA A 440 1.28 23.87 9.29
C ALA A 440 1.71 22.52 9.86
N MET A 441 1.63 21.45 9.07
CA MET A 441 2.06 20.10 9.43
C MET A 441 3.57 19.94 9.18
N LEU A 442 4.30 19.67 10.26
CA LEU A 442 5.76 19.61 10.29
C LEU A 442 6.23 18.18 10.62
N PHE A 443 7.23 17.74 9.87
CA PHE A 443 7.93 16.47 10.12
C PHE A 443 9.31 16.75 10.71
N ILE A 444 9.78 15.84 11.56
CA ILE A 444 11.19 15.77 11.92
C ILE A 444 11.98 15.45 10.63
N PRO A 445 13.06 16.19 10.30
CA PRO A 445 13.82 15.97 9.08
C PRO A 445 14.28 14.52 8.90
N GLU A 446 14.21 14.01 7.67
CA GLU A 446 14.58 12.63 7.34
C GLU A 446 16.03 12.32 7.74
N GLY A 447 16.25 11.11 8.28
CA GLY A 447 17.57 10.66 8.73
C GLY A 447 18.10 11.34 10.00
N THR A 448 17.25 12.12 10.69
CA THR A 448 17.55 12.73 11.98
C THR A 448 16.59 12.25 13.05
N ASN A 449 17.05 12.14 14.29
CA ASN A 449 16.18 11.97 15.45
C ASN A 449 15.69 13.33 15.96
N ALA A 450 14.72 13.34 16.87
CA ALA A 450 14.17 14.57 17.45
C ALA A 450 15.26 15.55 17.93
N THR A 451 16.37 15.07 18.52
CA THR A 451 17.49 15.92 18.95
C THR A 451 18.26 16.58 17.79
N SER A 452 18.60 15.82 16.75
CA SER A 452 19.40 16.31 15.61
C SER A 452 18.58 17.10 14.59
N GLY A 453 17.29 16.79 14.46
CA GLY A 453 16.33 17.54 13.65
C GLY A 453 15.74 18.77 14.34
N LYS A 454 15.91 18.89 15.67
CA LYS A 454 15.33 19.95 16.52
C LYS A 454 15.58 21.35 15.97
N ASP A 455 16.83 21.68 15.67
CA ASP A 455 17.20 23.05 15.27
C ASP A 455 16.53 23.45 13.95
N GLN A 456 16.42 22.50 13.02
CA GLN A 456 15.74 22.74 11.75
C GLN A 456 14.23 22.90 11.95
N LEU A 457 13.60 22.03 12.76
CA LEU A 457 12.17 22.15 13.06
C LEU A 457 11.85 23.47 13.77
N LEU A 458 12.65 23.86 14.77
CA LEU A 458 12.50 25.14 15.47
C LEU A 458 12.73 26.35 14.56
N SER A 459 13.66 26.24 13.61
CA SER A 459 13.87 27.25 12.57
C SER A 459 12.62 27.41 11.71
N THR A 460 11.99 26.30 11.29
CA THR A 460 10.73 26.33 10.54
C THR A 460 9.57 26.90 11.37
N VAL A 461 9.42 26.51 12.64
CA VAL A 461 8.44 27.10 13.58
C VAL A 461 8.64 28.61 13.69
N THR A 462 9.88 29.07 13.85
CA THR A 462 10.19 30.51 13.93
C THR A 462 9.84 31.23 12.63
N ALA A 463 10.11 30.61 11.47
CA ALA A 463 9.77 31.16 10.17
C ALA A 463 8.25 31.24 9.95
N ILE A 464 7.47 30.28 10.44
CA ILE A 464 6.00 30.32 10.42
C ILE A 464 5.49 31.49 11.27
N LEU A 465 6.02 31.66 12.49
CA LEU A 465 5.65 32.77 13.37
C LEU A 465 6.00 34.12 12.75
N ASP A 466 7.16 34.24 12.10
CA ASP A 466 7.55 35.45 11.36
C ASP A 466 6.63 35.71 10.16
N TYR A 467 6.29 34.67 9.40
CA TYR A 467 5.31 34.74 8.31
C TYR A 467 3.94 35.25 8.81
N ASN A 468 3.41 34.69 9.90
CA ASN A 468 2.14 35.13 10.50
C ASN A 468 2.17 36.59 11.01
N THR A 469 3.35 37.19 11.20
CA THR A 469 3.43 38.64 11.52
C THR A 469 3.46 39.54 10.30
N LYS A 470 3.71 38.98 9.11
CA LYS A 470 3.98 39.70 7.87
C LYS A 470 2.93 39.48 6.79
N SER A 471 2.34 38.29 6.72
CA SER A 471 1.28 37.98 5.78
C SER A 471 -0.09 38.46 6.31
N LEU A 472 -1.08 38.43 5.43
CA LEU A 472 -2.50 38.59 5.78
C LEU A 472 -3.23 37.24 5.79
N SER A 473 -2.53 36.13 5.50
CA SER A 473 -3.08 34.78 5.38
C SER A 473 -2.29 33.86 6.30
N ASP A 474 -2.53 33.99 7.60
CA ASP A 474 -1.76 33.36 8.67
C ASP A 474 -2.06 31.86 8.79
N PHE A 475 -1.08 31.06 9.20
CA PHE A 475 -1.37 29.71 9.67
C PHE A 475 -2.17 29.78 10.98
N ASP A 476 -3.24 28.99 11.09
CA ASP A 476 -4.12 28.91 12.25
C ASP A 476 -3.58 28.04 13.38
N GLY A 477 -2.58 27.21 13.08
CA GLY A 477 -2.00 26.23 14.00
C GLY A 477 -0.71 25.61 13.46
N ILE A 478 -0.01 24.89 14.32
CA ILE A 478 1.12 24.03 13.95
C ILE A 478 0.76 22.61 14.37
N ASP A 479 1.02 21.64 13.50
CA ASP A 479 0.93 20.22 13.79
C ASP A 479 2.33 19.60 13.69
N ILE A 480 2.71 18.77 14.65
CA ILE A 480 4.02 18.10 14.68
C ILE A 480 3.81 16.60 14.71
N THR A 481 4.35 15.93 13.70
CA THR A 481 4.44 14.47 13.69
C THR A 481 5.68 14.02 14.47
N LEU A 482 5.49 13.36 15.61
CA LEU A 482 6.58 12.88 16.45
C LEU A 482 7.25 11.62 15.89
N ASP A 483 8.53 11.45 16.22
CA ASP A 483 9.27 10.20 15.96
C ASP A 483 8.64 9.06 16.79
N PRO A 484 8.28 7.90 16.17
CA PRO A 484 7.60 6.78 16.82
C PRO A 484 8.43 5.98 17.83
N CYS A 485 9.50 6.52 18.42
CA CYS A 485 10.27 5.89 19.50
C CYS A 485 10.70 4.43 19.22
N THR A 486 11.02 4.05 17.98
CA THR A 486 11.18 2.63 17.59
C THR A 486 12.59 2.06 17.75
N GLU A 487 13.64 2.88 17.75
CA GLU A 487 15.05 2.41 17.78
C GLU A 487 15.68 2.44 19.20
N ASP A 488 15.62 3.59 19.88
CA ASP A 488 15.97 3.75 21.30
C ASP A 488 14.78 4.37 22.03
N THR A 489 13.89 3.49 22.50
CA THR A 489 12.53 3.85 22.93
C THR A 489 12.52 4.87 24.08
N GLU A 490 13.46 4.77 25.02
CA GLU A 490 13.52 5.65 26.18
C GLU A 490 14.11 7.02 25.81
N GLN A 491 15.18 7.05 25.00
CA GLN A 491 15.82 8.31 24.60
C GLN A 491 14.97 9.09 23.59
N ALA A 492 14.40 8.43 22.57
CA ALA A 492 13.61 9.09 21.53
C ALA A 492 12.34 9.74 22.12
N CYS A 493 11.67 9.06 23.04
CA CYS A 493 10.49 9.61 23.71
C CYS A 493 10.84 10.79 24.63
N GLN A 494 12.00 10.74 25.33
CA GLN A 494 12.51 11.90 26.09
C GLN A 494 12.89 13.09 25.19
N ASP A 495 13.48 12.83 24.02
CA ASP A 495 13.87 13.87 23.07
C ASP A 495 12.64 14.57 22.47
N ASN A 496 11.59 13.82 22.15
CA ASN A 496 10.31 14.37 21.70
C ASN A 496 9.64 15.25 22.77
N MET A 497 9.72 14.88 24.06
CA MET A 497 9.27 15.76 25.15
C MET A 497 10.00 17.09 25.17
N LEU A 498 11.34 17.06 25.13
CA LEU A 498 12.18 18.26 25.16
C LEU A 498 12.00 19.12 23.89
N LEU A 499 11.64 18.50 22.77
CA LEU A 499 11.27 19.21 21.55
C LEU A 499 9.97 19.99 21.75
N LEU A 500 8.92 19.33 22.27
CA LEU A 500 7.61 19.96 22.49
C LEU A 500 7.66 21.10 23.51
N GLU A 501 8.39 20.94 24.62
CA GLU A 501 8.64 22.02 25.58
C GLU A 501 9.29 23.25 24.91
N GLU A 502 10.28 23.01 24.05
CA GLU A 502 11.01 24.08 23.37
C GLU A 502 10.20 24.75 22.25
N VAL A 503 9.40 23.97 21.51
CA VAL A 503 8.43 24.50 20.54
C VAL A 503 7.42 25.36 21.27
N ARG A 504 6.84 24.89 22.38
CA ARG A 504 5.88 25.65 23.18
C ARG A 504 6.50 26.94 23.73
N ARG A 505 7.74 26.89 24.21
CA ARG A 505 8.49 28.08 24.64
C ARG A 505 8.69 29.07 23.49
N THR A 506 8.91 28.57 22.28
CA THR A 506 9.10 29.38 21.06
C THR A 506 7.78 29.99 20.58
N THR A 507 6.70 29.22 20.54
CA THR A 507 5.37 29.71 20.13
C THR A 507 4.76 30.65 21.16
N THR A 508 5.05 30.49 22.45
CA THR A 508 4.57 31.38 23.55
C THR A 508 3.04 31.54 23.53
N ASP A 509 2.32 30.45 23.22
CA ASP A 509 0.85 30.40 23.06
C ASP A 509 0.30 31.32 21.96
N ARG A 510 1.16 31.82 21.06
CA ARG A 510 0.75 32.66 19.92
C ARG A 510 0.02 31.88 18.84
N ILE A 511 0.22 30.57 18.78
CA ILE A 511 -0.37 29.67 17.78
C ILE A 511 -0.68 28.33 18.46
N PRO A 512 -1.87 27.73 18.24
CA PRO A 512 -2.21 26.40 18.71
C PRO A 512 -1.21 25.34 18.25
N LEU A 513 -0.87 24.41 19.16
CA LEU A 513 0.01 23.29 18.89
C LEU A 513 -0.76 21.96 18.91
N ALA A 514 -0.86 21.34 17.74
CA ALA A 514 -1.31 19.97 17.54
C ALA A 514 -0.12 19.01 17.46
N VAL A 515 -0.32 17.77 17.91
CA VAL A 515 0.73 16.75 17.93
C VAL A 515 0.16 15.37 17.57
N ASP A 516 0.75 14.73 16.57
CA ASP A 516 0.48 13.34 16.25
C ASP A 516 1.16 12.42 17.27
N ILE A 517 0.38 11.50 17.84
CA ILE A 517 0.88 10.53 18.82
C ILE A 517 0.88 9.13 18.21
N PRO A 518 2.06 8.61 17.82
CA PRO A 518 2.22 7.24 17.33
C PRO A 518 1.70 6.18 18.32
N ALA A 519 1.41 4.97 17.83
CA ALA A 519 0.96 3.86 18.70
C ALA A 519 2.01 3.40 19.73
N SER A 520 3.29 3.63 19.46
CA SER A 520 4.43 3.22 20.29
C SER A 520 4.63 4.03 21.57
N TYR A 521 3.97 5.18 21.72
CA TYR A 521 4.11 6.02 22.91
C TYR A 521 3.46 5.37 24.14
N ASP A 522 4.18 5.36 25.26
CA ASP A 522 3.62 4.94 26.54
C ASP A 522 2.64 6.01 27.06
N MET A 523 1.37 5.64 27.12
CA MET A 523 0.30 6.51 27.61
C MET A 523 0.42 6.83 29.11
N ALA A 524 1.21 6.06 29.89
CA ALA A 524 1.51 6.40 31.29
C ALA A 524 2.20 7.76 31.43
N ASP A 525 2.88 8.22 30.39
CA ASP A 525 3.61 9.49 30.35
C ASP A 525 2.80 10.63 29.73
N PHE A 526 1.55 10.41 29.32
CA PHE A 526 0.70 11.38 28.63
C PHE A 526 0.60 12.73 29.37
N THR A 527 0.46 12.69 30.70
CA THR A 527 0.39 13.89 31.56
C THR A 527 1.65 14.75 31.54
N LYS A 528 2.79 14.20 31.11
CA LYS A 528 4.04 14.97 30.95
C LYS A 528 4.02 15.82 29.69
N PHE A 529 3.19 15.47 28.70
CA PHE A 529 3.08 16.17 27.42
C PHE A 529 1.90 17.14 27.39
N SER A 530 0.81 16.83 28.10
CA SER A 530 -0.46 17.56 28.03
C SER A 530 -0.34 19.07 28.29
N ASP A 531 0.57 19.49 29.17
CA ASP A 531 0.76 20.92 29.49
C ASP A 531 1.28 21.73 28.29
N ASN A 532 1.95 21.07 27.34
CA ASN A 532 2.60 21.72 26.21
C ASN A 532 1.84 21.54 24.88
N VAL A 533 0.69 20.85 24.87
CA VAL A 533 -0.05 20.50 23.65
C VAL A 533 -1.51 20.95 23.76
N ASP A 534 -2.01 21.64 22.75
CA ASP A 534 -3.41 22.10 22.73
C ASP A 534 -4.35 21.04 22.14
N LEU A 535 -3.83 20.22 21.22
CA LEU A 535 -4.60 19.25 20.46
C LEU A 535 -3.79 17.98 20.17
N PHE A 536 -4.22 16.84 20.69
CA PHE A 536 -3.63 15.56 20.33
C PHE A 536 -4.28 15.00 19.08
N VAL A 537 -3.52 14.32 18.23
CA VAL A 537 -4.03 13.59 17.07
C VAL A 537 -3.66 12.11 17.25
N PHE A 538 -4.67 11.27 17.43
CA PHE A 538 -4.47 9.84 17.64
C PHE A 538 -4.65 9.08 16.33
N LEU A 539 -3.55 8.48 15.87
CA LEU A 539 -3.52 7.70 14.64
C LEU A 539 -4.23 6.36 14.86
N ALA A 540 -5.38 6.15 14.21
CA ALA A 540 -6.14 4.92 14.34
C ALA A 540 -5.47 3.76 13.59
N TYR A 541 -4.80 4.05 12.46
CA TYR A 541 -4.22 3.05 11.57
C TYR A 541 -2.84 2.53 11.98
N ASP A 542 -2.23 3.06 13.04
CA ASP A 542 -1.01 2.50 13.65
C ASP A 542 -1.29 1.25 14.51
N ALA A 543 -2.56 0.86 14.66
CA ALA A 543 -2.95 -0.39 15.28
C ALA A 543 -2.66 -1.59 14.36
N GLU A 544 -2.37 -2.77 14.93
CA GLU A 544 -1.99 -3.97 14.18
C GLU A 544 -3.10 -4.53 13.25
N ASP A 545 -4.34 -4.02 13.37
CA ASP A 545 -5.52 -4.49 12.65
C ASP A 545 -6.11 -3.40 11.74
N GLN A 546 -6.69 -3.80 10.60
CA GLN A 546 -7.50 -2.89 9.77
C GLN A 546 -8.76 -2.46 10.53
N LEU A 547 -8.89 -1.17 10.81
CA LEU A 547 -10.02 -0.60 11.54
C LEU A 547 -11.11 -0.14 10.55
N ASP A 548 -12.02 -1.06 10.21
CA ASP A 548 -13.08 -0.86 9.20
C ASP A 548 -14.45 -0.49 9.79
N SER A 549 -14.55 -0.31 11.11
CA SER A 549 -15.81 -0.02 11.80
C SER A 549 -15.65 0.90 13.00
N THR A 550 -16.72 1.61 13.35
CA THR A 550 -16.78 2.52 14.52
C THR A 550 -16.34 1.83 15.81
N ASN A 551 -16.77 0.58 16.03
CA ASN A 551 -16.41 -0.18 17.23
C ASN A 551 -14.92 -0.54 17.24
N ALA A 552 -14.36 -0.95 16.09
CA ALA A 552 -12.94 -1.28 16.00
C ALA A 552 -12.06 -0.05 16.28
N VAL A 553 -12.42 1.11 15.69
CA VAL A 553 -11.75 2.39 15.97
C VAL A 553 -11.89 2.78 17.44
N ALA A 554 -13.10 2.67 18.00
CA ALA A 554 -13.34 3.01 19.39
C ALA A 554 -12.55 2.12 20.37
N ASP A 555 -12.53 0.81 20.14
CA ASP A 555 -11.82 -0.14 20.98
C ASP A 555 -10.31 0.09 20.93
N ALA A 556 -9.76 0.35 19.73
CA ALA A 556 -8.34 0.63 19.54
C ALA A 556 -7.90 1.94 20.25
N LEU A 557 -8.74 2.97 20.22
CA LEU A 557 -8.41 4.29 20.76
C LEU A 557 -8.89 4.53 22.20
N ALA A 558 -9.68 3.61 22.78
CA ALA A 558 -10.24 3.75 24.11
C ALA A 558 -9.19 4.10 25.19
N PRO A 559 -7.99 3.49 25.23
CA PRO A 559 -6.96 3.87 26.21
C PRO A 559 -6.47 5.32 26.02
N LYS A 560 -6.17 5.72 24.78
CA LYS A 560 -5.65 7.06 24.44
C LYS A 560 -6.68 8.15 24.76
N MET A 561 -7.93 7.92 24.36
CA MET A 561 -9.06 8.82 24.67
C MET A 561 -9.33 8.90 26.17
N GLY A 562 -9.11 7.81 26.92
CA GLY A 562 -9.20 7.77 28.37
C GLY A 562 -8.20 8.70 29.06
N GLU A 563 -6.93 8.66 28.64
CA GLU A 563 -5.88 9.54 29.17
C GLU A 563 -6.11 11.01 28.81
N ALA A 564 -6.47 11.30 27.55
CA ALA A 564 -6.82 12.65 27.12
C ALA A 564 -7.93 13.24 28.00
N ARG A 565 -8.97 12.44 28.30
CA ARG A 565 -10.05 12.84 29.20
C ARG A 565 -9.56 13.06 30.63
N GLY A 566 -8.69 12.19 31.13
CA GLY A 566 -8.11 12.30 32.47
C GLY A 566 -7.29 13.58 32.68
N ALA A 567 -6.61 14.03 31.62
CA ALA A 567 -5.77 15.23 31.62
C ALA A 567 -6.49 16.53 31.21
N ASP A 568 -7.80 16.49 30.92
CA ASP A 568 -8.57 17.60 30.32
C ASP A 568 -8.02 18.10 28.98
N SER A 569 -7.34 17.22 28.25
CA SER A 569 -6.77 17.49 26.93
C SER A 569 -7.81 17.34 25.81
N LYS A 570 -7.56 18.00 24.67
CA LYS A 570 -8.35 17.84 23.45
C LYS A 570 -7.69 16.86 22.49
N ALA A 571 -8.49 16.05 21.80
CA ALA A 571 -8.01 15.01 20.91
C ALA A 571 -8.86 14.87 19.65
N MET A 572 -8.20 14.70 18.51
CA MET A 572 -8.77 14.26 17.25
C MET A 572 -8.37 12.81 16.96
N ILE A 573 -9.19 12.15 16.15
CA ILE A 573 -8.96 10.79 15.66
C ILE A 573 -8.55 10.88 14.20
N ASP A 574 -7.37 10.38 13.85
CA ASP A 574 -6.92 10.30 12.47
C ASP A 574 -7.28 8.95 11.85
N LEU A 575 -8.07 9.01 10.78
CA LEU A 575 -8.57 7.86 10.03
C LEU A 575 -7.91 7.82 8.67
N MET A 576 -7.43 6.63 8.31
CA MET A 576 -7.03 6.36 6.95
C MET A 576 -8.28 6.02 6.12
N VAL A 577 -8.52 6.78 5.04
CA VAL A 577 -9.71 6.64 4.19
C VAL A 577 -9.32 6.61 2.71
N SER A 578 -10.04 5.86 1.90
CA SER A 578 -9.79 5.81 0.45
C SER A 578 -10.47 6.97 -0.32
N HIS A 579 -11.57 7.52 0.23
CA HIS A 579 -12.37 8.60 -0.38
C HIS A 579 -12.86 9.59 0.68
N LEU A 580 -13.34 10.77 0.27
CA LEU A 580 -13.97 11.74 1.18
C LEU A 580 -15.44 11.36 1.50
N PRO A 581 -16.00 11.78 2.65
CA PRO A 581 -17.41 11.54 3.01
C PRO A 581 -18.44 11.93 1.94
N ALA A 582 -18.24 13.04 1.22
CA ALA A 582 -19.15 13.46 0.14
C ALA A 582 -19.06 12.58 -1.12
N GLU A 583 -18.03 11.75 -1.23
CA GLU A 583 -17.76 10.89 -2.38
C GLU A 583 -18.17 9.44 -2.11
N ASN A 584 -18.22 9.02 -0.85
CA ASN A 584 -18.41 7.62 -0.48
C ASN A 584 -19.32 7.46 0.75
N ALA A 585 -20.46 6.78 0.58
CA ALA A 585 -21.45 6.58 1.64
C ALA A 585 -20.90 5.83 2.85
N THR A 586 -20.04 4.83 2.65
CA THR A 586 -19.40 4.08 3.76
C THR A 586 -18.48 4.97 4.58
N THR A 587 -17.73 5.86 3.92
CA THR A 587 -16.90 6.86 4.60
C THR A 587 -17.77 7.86 5.36
N SER A 588 -18.86 8.35 4.75
CA SER A 588 -19.82 9.23 5.42
C SER A 588 -20.43 8.57 6.65
N GLU A 589 -20.86 7.31 6.54
CA GLU A 589 -21.43 6.53 7.64
C GLU A 589 -20.41 6.28 8.76
N LEU A 590 -19.16 5.93 8.45
CA LEU A 590 -18.11 5.72 9.44
C LEU A 590 -17.79 7.02 10.19
N VAL A 591 -17.54 8.11 9.45
CA VAL A 591 -17.21 9.42 10.01
C VAL A 591 -18.39 9.93 10.86
N GLY A 592 -19.61 9.85 10.35
CA GLY A 592 -20.83 10.22 11.08
C GLY A 592 -21.03 9.39 12.34
N SER A 593 -20.87 8.06 12.24
CA SER A 593 -21.00 7.16 13.39
C SER A 593 -19.95 7.40 14.47
N LEU A 594 -18.73 7.80 14.10
CA LEU A 594 -17.69 8.17 15.07
C LEU A 594 -18.01 9.50 15.75
N TYR A 595 -18.53 10.49 15.02
CA TYR A 595 -19.05 11.72 15.64
C TYR A 595 -20.17 11.43 16.63
N ASP A 596 -21.10 10.55 16.29
CA ASP A 596 -22.18 10.14 17.18
C ASP A 596 -21.65 9.40 18.42
N TYR A 597 -20.73 8.46 18.22
CA TYR A 597 -20.12 7.66 19.29
C TYR A 597 -19.39 8.54 20.31
N TYR A 598 -18.55 9.47 19.83
CA TYR A 598 -17.75 10.35 20.68
C TYR A 598 -18.44 11.68 21.03
N SER A 599 -19.70 11.88 20.64
CA SER A 599 -20.45 13.14 20.81
C SER A 599 -20.42 13.69 22.23
N ASN A 600 -20.45 12.80 23.23
CA ASN A 600 -20.46 13.15 24.66
C ASN A 600 -19.07 13.09 25.32
N ASP A 601 -18.01 12.79 24.58
CA ASP A 601 -16.66 12.77 25.11
C ASP A 601 -16.07 14.20 25.13
N PRO A 602 -15.77 14.76 26.32
CA PRO A 602 -15.24 16.13 26.41
C PRO A 602 -13.82 16.28 25.84
N ALA A 603 -13.07 15.18 25.67
CA ALA A 603 -11.77 15.19 25.03
C ALA A 603 -11.86 15.26 23.50
N PHE A 604 -12.88 14.64 22.90
CA PHE A 604 -13.00 14.53 21.45
C PHE A 604 -13.34 15.87 20.80
N THR A 605 -12.54 16.32 19.83
CA THR A 605 -12.77 17.57 19.09
C THR A 605 -13.05 17.37 17.61
N GLY A 606 -12.68 16.23 17.03
CA GLY A 606 -12.86 16.04 15.60
C GLY A 606 -12.17 14.83 15.00
N ILE A 607 -12.29 14.71 13.69
CA ILE A 607 -11.69 13.63 12.88
C ILE A 607 -10.72 14.25 11.89
N VAL A 608 -9.53 13.66 11.78
CA VAL A 608 -8.56 13.91 10.71
C VAL A 608 -8.71 12.79 9.69
N MET A 609 -8.72 13.14 8.41
CA MET A 609 -8.72 12.18 7.31
C MET A 609 -7.36 12.20 6.63
N THR A 610 -6.75 11.02 6.54
CA THR A 610 -5.54 10.77 5.78
C THR A 610 -5.90 9.88 4.60
N LEU A 611 -5.73 10.39 3.37
CA LEU A 611 -6.01 9.58 2.18
C LEU A 611 -4.98 8.45 2.06
N GLU A 612 -5.42 7.24 1.76
CA GLU A 612 -4.53 6.08 1.57
C GLU A 612 -3.44 6.33 0.53
N SER A 613 -3.74 7.11 -0.53
CA SER A 613 -2.76 7.54 -1.54
C SER A 613 -1.60 8.34 -0.95
N ASP A 614 -1.85 9.08 0.13
CA ASP A 614 -0.95 10.07 0.69
C ASP A 614 -0.22 9.54 1.93
N HIS A 615 -0.67 8.42 2.51
CA HIS A 615 -0.08 7.82 3.71
C HIS A 615 1.43 7.54 3.57
N SER A 616 1.91 7.18 2.38
CA SER A 616 3.35 6.96 2.13
C SER A 616 4.22 8.21 2.33
N GLN A 617 3.61 9.39 2.43
CA GLN A 617 4.29 10.65 2.72
C GLN A 617 4.41 10.93 4.22
N MET A 618 3.75 10.16 5.10
CA MET A 618 3.82 10.31 6.55
C MET A 618 4.94 9.49 7.21
N ILE A 619 5.46 8.46 6.54
CA ILE A 619 6.46 7.54 7.11
C ILE A 619 7.87 8.02 6.78
N SER A 620 8.60 8.50 7.79
CA SER A 620 10.04 8.77 7.73
C SER A 620 10.83 7.45 7.66
N ILE A 621 11.61 7.26 6.60
CA ILE A 621 12.43 6.06 6.35
C ILE A 621 13.72 6.13 7.19
N THR A 622 13.95 5.14 8.05
CA THR A 622 15.25 4.86 8.67
C THR A 622 16.17 4.15 7.67
N GLU A 623 17.30 4.77 7.34
CA GLU A 623 18.46 4.12 6.70
C GLU A 623 19.49 3.76 7.78
N GLU A 624 19.68 2.48 8.09
CA GLU A 624 20.88 2.03 8.82
C GLU A 624 21.93 1.42 7.87
N GLY A 625 23.02 2.18 7.70
CA GLY A 625 24.33 1.73 8.14
C GLY A 625 25.15 0.82 7.21
N SER A 626 25.76 1.38 6.16
CA SER A 626 26.95 0.80 5.54
C SER A 626 28.16 0.92 6.47
N ALA A 627 28.65 -0.20 7.00
CA ALA A 627 29.97 -0.26 7.61
C ALA A 627 31.05 -0.03 6.54
N GLN A 628 31.72 1.12 6.58
CA GLN A 628 32.93 1.37 5.79
C GLN A 628 34.11 0.65 6.43
N GLU A 629 34.64 -0.37 5.75
CA GLU A 629 36.01 -0.83 5.93
C GLU A 629 36.98 0.21 5.35
N GLU A 630 37.96 0.63 6.16
CA GLU A 630 39.07 1.47 5.73
C GLU A 630 39.88 0.80 4.60
N PRO A 631 40.24 1.52 3.52
CA PRO A 631 41.27 1.04 2.62
C PRO A 631 42.65 1.58 3.03
N GLU A 632 43.57 0.64 3.28
CA GLU A 632 45.00 0.86 3.46
C GLU A 632 45.59 1.82 2.41
N SER A 633 46.30 2.84 2.88
CA SER A 633 47.00 3.80 2.03
C SER A 633 48.22 3.15 1.34
N LYS A 634 48.24 3.13 0.00
CA LYS A 634 49.47 3.08 -0.79
C LYS A 634 49.82 4.49 -1.25
N GLY A 635 50.93 5.00 -0.74
CA GLY A 635 51.37 6.37 -0.96
C GLY A 635 51.87 6.68 -2.37
N ILE A 636 52.04 7.99 -2.62
CA ILE A 636 53.11 8.63 -3.40
C ILE A 636 53.14 10.12 -2.95
N PRO A 637 54.33 10.77 -2.86
CA PRO A 637 54.52 12.01 -2.11
C PRO A 637 54.55 13.27 -2.99
N GLY A 638 54.31 14.43 -2.37
CA GLY A 638 54.94 15.68 -2.78
C GLY A 638 54.08 16.94 -2.70
N PHE A 639 54.51 17.86 -1.84
CA PHE A 639 54.44 19.33 -1.93
C PHE A 639 53.04 19.98 -2.15
N GLY A 640 52.60 20.96 -1.38
CA GLY A 640 53.26 21.73 -0.34
C GLY A 640 52.38 22.90 0.11
N PHE A 641 52.72 23.36 1.31
CA PHE A 641 52.68 24.74 1.80
C PHE A 641 51.39 25.41 2.29
N LEU A 642 51.53 25.89 3.55
CA LEU A 642 51.05 27.12 4.19
C LEU A 642 49.51 27.29 4.31
N SER A 643 48.92 27.46 5.50
CA SER A 643 49.15 28.52 6.52
C SER A 643 48.39 28.13 7.81
N VAL A 644 48.92 28.15 9.05
CA VAL A 644 49.21 29.30 9.96
C VAL A 644 47.93 30.16 10.15
N VAL A 645 47.22 30.29 11.29
CA VAL A 645 47.50 30.70 12.71
C VAL A 645 46.25 30.28 13.55
N LEU A 646 46.29 29.57 14.68
CA LEU A 646 46.60 29.93 16.09
C LEU A 646 45.57 30.81 16.86
N GLY A 647 45.02 30.24 17.94
CA GLY A 647 44.34 30.89 19.08
C GLY A 647 43.64 29.80 19.91
N PHE A 648 43.78 29.62 21.23
CA PHE A 648 44.17 30.47 22.36
C PHE A 648 44.66 29.58 23.54
N VAL A 649 45.64 30.08 24.32
CA VAL A 649 45.83 29.96 25.80
C VAL A 649 46.20 28.57 26.42
N LEU A 650 47.47 28.33 26.84
CA LEU A 650 48.12 28.57 28.17
C LEU A 650 47.29 28.01 29.37
N VAL A 651 47.76 27.27 30.37
CA VAL A 651 49.05 26.91 30.96
C VAL A 651 48.77 25.84 32.03
N SER A 652 49.62 24.81 32.19
CA SER A 652 50.19 24.44 33.51
C SER A 652 51.20 23.28 33.43
N HIS A 653 52.47 23.68 33.53
CA HIS A 653 53.57 23.06 34.28
C HIS A 653 53.98 21.57 34.10
N LEU A 654 55.06 21.39 33.33
CA LEU A 654 56.39 20.91 33.75
C LEU A 654 56.50 19.94 34.96
N LYS A 655 56.97 18.70 34.70
CA LYS A 655 58.38 18.28 34.96
C LYS A 655 58.60 16.77 34.69
N LYS A 656 59.69 16.49 33.93
CA LYS A 656 60.76 15.48 34.15
C LYS A 656 60.34 14.06 34.58
N ALA A 657 60.85 12.95 34.03
CA ALA A 657 62.07 12.71 33.26
C ALA A 657 62.11 11.25 32.74
N LYS A 658 62.87 11.04 31.66
CA LYS A 658 63.70 9.86 31.34
C LYS A 658 63.08 8.46 31.56
N ARG A 659 62.71 7.82 30.45
CA ARG A 659 63.56 6.78 29.84
C ARG A 659 63.21 6.58 28.37
#